data_AF-A0A7J6LFZ2-F1
#
_entry.id   AF-A0A7J6LFZ2-F1
#
_cell.length_a   1.000
_cell.length_b   1.000
_cell.length_c   1.000
_cell.angle_alpha   90.00
_cell.angle_beta   90.00
_cell.angle_gamma   90.00
#
_symmetry.space_group_name_H-M   'P 1'
#
loop_
_entity.id
_entity.type
_entity.pdbx_description
1 polymer ?
#
loop_
_entity_poly.entity_id
_entity_poly.type
_entity_poly.pdbx_seq_one_letter_code
_entity_poly.pdbx_strand_id
1 'polypeptide(L)'
;MRAESFSILQGVSPNDCREGFYIGTNGIPLYTTAREVVEARVSDKLQAAYDQLDSMISETKTKLLELETEQHFRCCKIASLMVDMSRMLEQMRAGKEAMMIRHNDDLERLRVEHTVECEKDEGKLEGCHKQISDSPHVHPELEDAIGQAYTQLENMAASIEGFAKDMLQLHNDYPNEIETFYDGYKDRLGGLVGLGPLSKPPQQGESPTAEDVSADHSPGDPAEQEASENTTGSRQLWPGVVPAGMFEVFTLRQFVEERVCKEHVEEEPCRDEAENVDEASTEYPGNEQEGEDAAAEGSEIAEPEDKAPTWPRRVNGEDCILDVHVEAEWLCEYIHTIRLKLMESVQTEAEVLLQASNNAARKGAEELSCELDERLRRHATRKGFVRSEWYEPRLKQIISHKRKFERHIIGIARKSAAQDEQFNALIDVVIEADQRFHASISEHSQTLSELKAASSETKASNADATLEGLKALERQSKDAGDESKTVYLTSTTRQVDNLVSANNDVIRLQKEQTLEGYSIPEIEGRYTELGSLPVERSSRPSGRRRIWFWFVRFYAEETRKLNESLLAKAAIRRMRIDEIQAAMDKMVGGALGVFEAERTEVLEEMKNRYGLGQEHTAARRLLEGKIRDISSPITEALSKILSLGNYLTKLIGSSSVSEISSVPGCPRDHLLVTRTPYLDIEIRGSLSIFIASVIAMLERLEGLKPQQREKFTLKKAPQCRVLQRLPWQFDPTSDPDEASIRSDSLKAVVGVLSVGEQKTFPGEVEASIASLTQRFAADLPYYLKEYVNHVRSNTGSLRAEALAQLKATCLQLRNDVIPQASLAVFTAIESDAVAQLESALTAAMDRCSGLCERSDKKHSEHLKTLERIGRLETPDLESELALVKLKRRETVRHLSASTALYAARAEAFKILVDGGLAACETFDAAFECILKHLDSVPWGELFDSIPGVEDTVPRRMSLKRLMRMRDAGETEPIDQSGESLPSRLWEGVNGSMIIPDAEAWSRPRPVQKDDAQNSEEQETDDFRVPEVKAAEERSVHSYRSEAHKTVLRTRNDKYSATCSMFSDLGRNALDHLDKLEEAEDRRSAEWEKSLEHWGLEDLEPVVEVDEQETADAT
;
A
#
# COMPACT_ATOMS: atom_id res chain seq x y z
N MET A 1 78.04 -12.00 -6.80
CA MET A 1 78.71 -13.30 -6.57
C MET A 1 78.47 -14.15 -7.82
N ARG A 2 79.52 -14.81 -8.34
CA ARG A 2 79.55 -16.08 -9.11
C ARG A 2 78.37 -16.41 -10.06
N ALA A 3 78.53 -16.64 -11.37
CA ALA A 3 79.70 -16.88 -12.24
C ALA A 3 80.58 -18.12 -11.93
N GLU A 4 81.02 -18.78 -13.02
CA GLU A 4 81.96 -19.93 -13.14
C GLU A 4 81.40 -21.36 -13.13
N SER A 5 81.91 -22.15 -14.10
CA SER A 5 81.92 -23.64 -14.27
C SER A 5 81.18 -24.12 -15.53
N PHE A 6 81.76 -24.90 -16.45
CA PHE A 6 83.10 -25.50 -16.52
C PHE A 6 83.55 -25.66 -17.98
N SER A 7 84.84 -25.50 -18.27
CA SER A 7 85.46 -25.73 -19.59
C SER A 7 86.61 -26.72 -19.44
N ILE A 8 86.62 -27.79 -20.25
CA ILE A 8 87.67 -28.82 -20.22
C ILE A 8 88.00 -29.32 -21.65
N LEU A 9 89.31 -29.39 -21.93
CA LEU A 9 90.02 -30.04 -23.05
C LEU A 9 90.02 -29.38 -24.45
N GLN A 10 90.91 -28.38 -24.60
CA GLN A 10 91.84 -28.35 -25.73
C GLN A 10 93.26 -28.01 -25.25
N GLY A 11 94.29 -28.61 -25.88
CA GLY A 11 95.64 -28.06 -25.94
C GLY A 11 96.80 -28.96 -25.50
N VAL A 12 97.46 -29.63 -26.45
CA VAL A 12 98.92 -29.86 -26.46
C VAL A 12 99.44 -29.69 -27.90
N SER A 13 100.63 -29.10 -28.03
CA SER A 13 101.33 -28.65 -29.25
C SER A 13 102.18 -29.77 -29.92
N PRO A 14 102.75 -29.58 -31.14
CA PRO A 14 103.38 -30.65 -31.92
C PRO A 14 104.91 -30.76 -31.79
N ASN A 15 105.45 -31.80 -32.47
CA ASN A 15 106.84 -32.14 -32.82
C ASN A 15 107.61 -33.18 -31.97
N ASP A 16 108.44 -33.92 -32.72
CA ASP A 16 109.54 -34.82 -32.35
C ASP A 16 109.26 -36.10 -31.53
N CYS A 17 109.13 -37.23 -32.23
CA CYS A 17 110.11 -38.33 -32.10
C CYS A 17 110.01 -39.41 -33.20
N ARG A 18 111.19 -39.65 -33.76
CA ARG A 18 111.71 -40.66 -34.69
C ARG A 18 111.47 -42.16 -34.35
N GLU A 19 111.67 -42.95 -35.41
CA GLU A 19 112.21 -44.34 -35.45
C GLU A 19 111.33 -45.53 -35.01
N GLY A 20 111.21 -46.56 -35.89
CA GLY A 20 111.06 -47.96 -35.43
C GLY A 20 110.22 -48.95 -36.26
N PHE A 21 110.88 -49.71 -37.15
CA PHE A 21 110.58 -51.12 -37.53
C PHE A 21 109.26 -51.59 -38.22
N TYR A 22 109.36 -51.74 -39.55
CA TYR A 22 109.37 -53.02 -40.31
C TYR A 22 108.27 -54.11 -40.17
N ILE A 23 107.60 -54.33 -41.33
CA ILE A 23 107.13 -55.59 -41.96
C ILE A 23 106.10 -56.48 -41.22
N GLY A 24 104.92 -56.60 -41.85
CA GLY A 24 104.02 -57.76 -41.78
C GLY A 24 103.19 -57.85 -43.06
N THR A 25 103.34 -58.92 -43.84
CA THR A 25 102.73 -59.08 -45.17
C THR A 25 101.24 -59.43 -45.12
N ASN A 26 100.39 -58.70 -45.86
CA ASN A 26 99.49 -59.22 -46.90
C ASN A 26 98.65 -58.09 -47.52
N GLY A 27 98.28 -58.24 -48.81
CA GLY A 27 97.88 -57.12 -49.67
C GLY A 27 96.51 -56.49 -49.39
N ILE A 28 96.47 -55.16 -49.35
CA ILE A 28 95.28 -54.29 -49.40
C ILE A 28 95.65 -53.11 -50.33
N PRO A 29 94.76 -52.64 -51.23
CA PRO A 29 95.09 -51.58 -52.20
C PRO A 29 95.35 -50.21 -51.53
N LEU A 30 96.22 -49.43 -52.16
CA LEU A 30 96.56 -48.05 -51.79
C LEU A 30 95.52 -47.07 -52.35
N TYR A 31 94.88 -46.29 -51.48
CA TYR A 31 94.13 -45.09 -51.83
C TYR A 31 95.09 -43.88 -51.77
N THR A 32 94.91 -42.91 -52.67
CA THR A 32 95.90 -41.87 -52.96
C THR A 32 95.64 -40.51 -52.32
N THR A 33 94.43 -40.25 -51.82
CA THR A 33 94.13 -39.05 -51.01
C THR A 33 93.38 -39.38 -49.72
N ALA A 34 93.55 -38.56 -48.68
CA ALA A 34 92.75 -38.67 -47.45
C ALA A 34 91.25 -38.48 -47.73
N ARG A 35 90.91 -37.71 -48.77
CA ARG A 35 89.55 -37.56 -49.28
C ARG A 35 88.98 -38.87 -49.82
N GLU A 36 89.71 -39.60 -50.66
CA GLU A 36 89.31 -40.93 -51.14
C GLU A 36 89.10 -41.94 -49.99
N VAL A 37 89.87 -41.86 -48.90
CA VAL A 37 89.72 -42.75 -47.73
C VAL A 37 88.47 -42.40 -46.91
N VAL A 38 88.07 -41.13 -46.87
CA VAL A 38 86.81 -40.71 -46.22
C VAL A 38 85.62 -41.01 -47.13
N GLU A 39 85.69 -40.67 -48.42
CA GLU A 39 84.64 -40.95 -49.41
C GLU A 39 84.40 -42.47 -49.58
N ALA A 40 85.43 -43.31 -49.68
CA ALA A 40 85.27 -44.76 -49.92
C ALA A 40 85.13 -45.63 -48.65
N ARG A 41 85.07 -45.04 -47.43
CA ARG A 41 85.05 -45.82 -46.18
C ARG A 41 84.27 -45.21 -45.02
N VAL A 42 84.04 -43.90 -45.07
CA VAL A 42 83.19 -43.18 -44.11
C VAL A 42 81.88 -42.78 -44.79
N SER A 43 81.87 -42.31 -46.05
CA SER A 43 80.65 -41.87 -46.73
C SER A 43 79.56 -42.95 -46.74
N ASP A 44 79.88 -44.19 -47.14
CA ASP A 44 78.88 -45.28 -47.17
C ASP A 44 78.31 -45.59 -45.77
N LYS A 45 79.12 -45.42 -44.71
CA LYS A 45 78.68 -45.63 -43.32
C LYS A 45 77.90 -44.47 -42.75
N LEU A 46 78.22 -43.25 -43.18
CA LEU A 46 77.56 -42.02 -42.76
C LEU A 46 76.24 -41.86 -43.50
N GLN A 47 76.19 -42.26 -44.78
CA GLN A 47 74.96 -42.39 -45.56
C GLN A 47 74.08 -43.50 -44.97
N ALA A 48 74.60 -44.70 -44.71
CA ALA A 48 73.82 -45.74 -44.03
C ALA A 48 73.29 -45.31 -42.64
N ALA A 49 74.05 -44.48 -41.90
CA ALA A 49 73.58 -43.90 -40.65
C ALA A 49 72.53 -42.80 -40.85
N TYR A 50 72.63 -41.99 -41.91
CA TYR A 50 71.60 -41.03 -42.31
C TYR A 50 70.32 -41.72 -42.79
N ASP A 51 70.42 -42.72 -43.66
CA ASP A 51 69.29 -43.52 -44.15
C ASP A 51 68.60 -44.25 -42.98
N GLN A 52 69.36 -44.76 -42.02
CA GLN A 52 68.82 -45.34 -40.78
C GLN A 52 68.14 -44.29 -39.90
N LEU A 53 68.73 -43.09 -39.76
CA LEU A 53 68.13 -41.98 -38.99
C LEU A 53 66.83 -41.49 -39.65
N ASP A 54 66.82 -41.33 -40.97
CA ASP A 54 65.67 -40.86 -41.75
C ASP A 54 64.54 -41.90 -41.78
N SER A 55 64.89 -43.19 -41.82
CA SER A 55 63.95 -44.29 -41.59
C SER A 55 63.37 -44.25 -40.17
N MET A 56 64.19 -44.03 -39.14
CA MET A 56 63.70 -43.91 -37.75
C MET A 56 62.82 -42.67 -37.56
N ILE A 57 63.17 -41.53 -38.18
CA ILE A 57 62.36 -40.30 -38.14
C ILE A 57 61.03 -40.51 -38.86
N SER A 58 61.02 -41.17 -40.02
CA SER A 58 59.81 -41.46 -40.79
C SER A 58 58.88 -42.44 -40.07
N GLU A 59 59.42 -43.50 -39.46
CA GLU A 59 58.66 -44.45 -38.64
C GLU A 59 58.11 -43.79 -37.36
N THR A 60 58.93 -42.94 -36.71
CA THR A 60 58.50 -42.12 -35.56
C THR A 60 57.35 -41.19 -35.94
N LYS A 61 57.47 -40.47 -37.06
CA LYS A 61 56.45 -39.54 -37.53
C LYS A 61 55.13 -40.25 -37.85
N THR A 62 55.20 -41.43 -38.48
CA THR A 62 54.00 -42.20 -38.81
C THR A 62 53.27 -42.65 -37.54
N LYS A 63 54.00 -43.23 -36.57
CA LYS A 63 53.41 -43.64 -35.28
C LYS A 63 52.90 -42.48 -34.43
N LEU A 64 53.56 -41.32 -34.48
CA LEU A 64 53.07 -40.11 -33.81
C LEU A 64 51.75 -39.61 -34.43
N LEU A 65 51.62 -39.64 -35.76
CA LEU A 65 50.37 -39.29 -36.43
C LEU A 65 49.25 -40.31 -36.12
N GLU A 66 49.56 -41.61 -36.09
CA GLU A 66 48.62 -42.66 -35.67
C GLU A 66 48.11 -42.39 -34.24
N LEU A 67 49.01 -42.19 -33.26
CA LEU A 67 48.65 -41.84 -31.88
C LEU A 67 47.86 -40.52 -31.78
N GLU A 68 48.26 -39.48 -32.53
CA GLU A 68 47.57 -38.19 -32.55
C GLU A 68 46.14 -38.34 -33.08
N THR A 69 45.95 -39.10 -34.18
CA THR A 69 44.61 -39.37 -34.72
C THR A 69 43.74 -40.20 -33.78
N GLU A 70 44.30 -41.20 -33.10
CA GLU A 70 43.57 -42.01 -32.11
C GLU A 70 43.17 -41.17 -30.88
N GLN A 71 44.08 -40.36 -30.34
CA GLN A 71 43.79 -39.46 -29.23
C GLN A 71 42.76 -38.40 -29.62
N HIS A 72 42.88 -37.81 -30.81
CA HIS A 72 41.92 -36.85 -31.34
C HIS A 72 40.53 -37.48 -31.49
N PHE A 73 40.43 -38.70 -32.02
CA PHE A 73 39.16 -39.45 -32.14
C PHE A 73 38.52 -39.71 -30.77
N ARG A 74 39.28 -40.22 -29.80
CA ARG A 74 38.80 -40.45 -28.42
C ARG A 74 38.29 -39.15 -27.79
N CYS A 75 39.06 -38.06 -27.91
CA CYS A 75 38.66 -36.72 -27.45
C CYS A 75 37.38 -36.21 -28.15
N CYS A 76 37.23 -36.43 -29.46
CA CYS A 76 36.02 -36.06 -30.20
C CYS A 76 34.79 -36.87 -29.75
N LYS A 77 34.91 -38.17 -29.49
CA LYS A 77 33.81 -38.98 -28.94
C LYS A 77 33.42 -38.54 -27.52
N ILE A 78 34.38 -38.18 -26.67
CA ILE A 78 34.11 -37.59 -25.34
C ILE A 78 33.40 -36.24 -25.49
N ALA A 79 33.89 -35.36 -26.36
CA ALA A 79 33.25 -34.06 -26.62
C ALA A 79 31.81 -34.22 -27.13
N SER A 80 31.57 -35.15 -28.06
CA SER A 80 30.22 -35.48 -28.54
C SER A 80 29.29 -35.93 -27.41
N LEU A 81 29.77 -36.81 -26.51
CA LEU A 81 29.00 -37.26 -25.35
C LEU A 81 28.66 -36.09 -24.41
N MET A 82 29.60 -35.17 -24.17
CA MET A 82 29.37 -33.98 -23.35
C MET A 82 28.38 -33.00 -24.00
N VAL A 83 28.42 -32.84 -25.33
CA VAL A 83 27.45 -32.04 -26.09
C VAL A 83 26.06 -32.67 -26.01
N ASP A 84 25.93 -33.99 -26.17
CA ASP A 84 24.64 -34.70 -26.02
C ASP A 84 24.07 -34.60 -24.60
N MET A 85 24.93 -34.74 -23.59
CA MET A 85 24.53 -34.53 -22.19
C MET A 85 24.06 -33.09 -21.94
N SER A 86 24.79 -32.10 -22.46
CA SER A 86 24.44 -30.67 -22.32
C SER A 86 23.11 -30.36 -23.00
N ARG A 87 22.92 -30.82 -24.24
CA ARG A 87 21.66 -30.70 -25.00
C ARG A 87 20.49 -31.34 -24.26
N MET A 88 20.68 -32.49 -23.61
CA MET A 88 19.61 -33.14 -22.85
C MET A 88 19.31 -32.44 -21.51
N LEU A 89 20.30 -31.85 -20.86
CA LEU A 89 20.10 -30.96 -19.69
C LEU A 89 19.37 -29.67 -20.07
N GLU A 90 19.66 -29.08 -21.23
CA GLU A 90 18.91 -27.94 -21.76
C GLU A 90 17.46 -28.30 -22.08
N GLN A 91 17.21 -29.45 -22.71
CA GLN A 91 15.85 -29.96 -22.91
C GLN A 91 15.13 -30.21 -21.59
N MET A 92 15.81 -30.70 -20.56
CA MET A 92 15.25 -30.88 -19.21
C MET A 92 14.87 -29.52 -18.59
N ARG A 93 15.75 -28.51 -18.66
CA ARG A 93 15.44 -27.15 -18.18
C ARG A 93 14.26 -26.52 -18.92
N ALA A 94 14.22 -26.63 -20.25
CA ALA A 94 13.13 -26.10 -21.06
C ALA A 94 11.80 -26.84 -20.79
N GLY A 95 11.85 -28.17 -20.61
CA GLY A 95 10.68 -28.98 -20.25
C GLY A 95 10.14 -28.65 -18.85
N LYS A 96 11.03 -28.42 -17.88
CA LYS A 96 10.71 -28.00 -16.52
C LYS A 96 9.99 -26.65 -16.53
N GLU A 97 10.53 -25.68 -17.27
CA GLU A 97 9.92 -24.34 -17.39
C GLU A 97 8.53 -24.43 -18.05
N ALA A 98 8.39 -25.18 -19.14
CA ALA A 98 7.11 -25.39 -19.81
C ALA A 98 6.06 -26.08 -18.92
N MET A 99 6.48 -26.99 -18.05
CA MET A 99 5.63 -27.64 -17.05
C MET A 99 5.22 -26.67 -15.94
N MET A 100 6.14 -25.84 -15.44
CA MET A 100 5.84 -24.78 -14.45
C MET A 100 4.87 -23.73 -15.01
N ILE A 101 5.06 -23.29 -16.25
CA ILE A 101 4.15 -22.36 -16.93
C ILE A 101 2.76 -22.97 -17.05
N ARG A 102 2.64 -24.22 -17.52
CA ARG A 102 1.34 -24.91 -17.65
C ARG A 102 0.56 -24.98 -16.33
N HIS A 103 1.22 -25.36 -15.24
CA HIS A 103 0.59 -25.42 -13.92
C HIS A 103 0.06 -24.05 -13.47
N ASN A 104 0.82 -22.98 -13.72
CA ASN A 104 0.37 -21.62 -13.44
C ASN A 104 -0.80 -21.19 -14.34
N ASP A 105 -0.74 -21.49 -15.65
CA ASP A 105 -1.83 -21.21 -16.60
C ASP A 105 -3.13 -21.93 -16.22
N ASP A 106 -3.04 -23.18 -15.76
CA ASP A 106 -4.19 -23.98 -15.29
C ASP A 106 -4.79 -23.40 -13.99
N LEU A 107 -3.95 -22.93 -13.04
CA LEU A 107 -4.39 -22.22 -11.84
C LEU A 107 -5.05 -20.87 -12.16
N GLU A 108 -4.49 -20.10 -13.10
CA GLU A 108 -5.08 -18.83 -13.54
C GLU A 108 -6.40 -19.04 -14.29
N ARG A 109 -6.49 -20.05 -15.16
CA ARG A 109 -7.74 -20.40 -15.85
C ARG A 109 -8.86 -20.70 -14.85
N LEU A 110 -8.61 -21.55 -13.84
CA LEU A 110 -9.60 -21.87 -12.80
C LEU A 110 -10.05 -20.62 -12.04
N ARG A 111 -9.12 -19.70 -11.72
CA ARG A 111 -9.44 -18.42 -11.05
C ARG A 111 -10.31 -17.53 -11.92
N VAL A 112 -10.04 -17.43 -13.22
CA VAL A 112 -10.84 -16.64 -14.17
C VAL A 112 -12.24 -17.24 -14.34
N GLU A 113 -12.34 -18.55 -14.54
CA GLU A 113 -13.62 -19.27 -14.68
C GLU A 113 -14.52 -19.11 -13.45
N HIS A 114 -13.96 -19.30 -12.24
CA HIS A 114 -14.70 -19.11 -10.99
C HIS A 114 -15.06 -17.63 -10.73
N THR A 115 -14.25 -16.67 -11.20
CA THR A 115 -14.61 -15.24 -11.12
C THR A 115 -15.82 -14.91 -11.99
N VAL A 116 -15.88 -15.46 -13.21
CA VAL A 116 -17.04 -15.31 -14.11
C VAL A 116 -18.29 -16.00 -13.53
N GLU A 117 -18.14 -17.15 -12.85
CA GLU A 117 -19.27 -17.78 -12.14
C GLU A 117 -19.74 -16.93 -10.94
N CYS A 118 -18.81 -16.38 -10.15
CA CYS A 118 -19.13 -15.47 -9.04
C CYS A 118 -19.94 -14.25 -9.52
N GLU A 119 -19.50 -13.57 -10.59
CA GLU A 119 -20.20 -12.40 -11.16
C GLU A 119 -21.63 -12.75 -11.62
N LYS A 120 -21.78 -13.89 -12.30
CA LYS A 120 -23.08 -14.41 -12.76
C LYS A 120 -24.02 -14.70 -11.58
N ASP A 121 -23.49 -15.22 -10.48
CA ASP A 121 -24.26 -15.57 -9.29
C ASP A 121 -24.57 -14.38 -8.39
N GLU A 122 -23.68 -13.39 -8.30
CA GLU A 122 -24.00 -12.08 -7.72
C GLU A 122 -25.06 -11.35 -8.54
N GLY A 123 -25.04 -11.48 -9.88
CA GLY A 123 -26.10 -10.98 -10.76
C GLY A 123 -27.47 -11.60 -10.48
N LYS A 124 -27.53 -12.91 -10.19
CA LYS A 124 -28.78 -13.59 -9.72
C LYS A 124 -29.22 -13.06 -8.36
N LEU A 125 -28.28 -12.84 -7.43
CA LEU A 125 -28.56 -12.36 -6.08
C LEU A 125 -29.09 -10.91 -6.09
N GLU A 126 -28.54 -10.02 -6.93
CA GLU A 126 -29.07 -8.67 -7.16
C GLU A 126 -30.47 -8.73 -7.82
N GLY A 127 -30.71 -9.72 -8.67
CA GLY A 127 -32.05 -10.06 -9.16
C GLY A 127 -33.04 -10.36 -8.03
N CYS A 128 -32.62 -11.13 -7.02
CA CYS A 128 -33.42 -11.43 -5.83
C CYS A 128 -33.62 -10.21 -4.93
N HIS A 129 -32.57 -9.41 -4.70
CA HIS A 129 -32.64 -8.13 -3.99
C HIS A 129 -33.70 -7.21 -4.60
N LYS A 130 -33.71 -7.08 -5.93
CA LYS A 130 -34.70 -6.30 -6.67
C LYS A 130 -36.13 -6.83 -6.50
N GLN A 131 -36.33 -8.16 -6.49
CA GLN A 131 -37.64 -8.75 -6.21
C GLN A 131 -38.13 -8.46 -4.77
N ILE A 132 -37.24 -8.55 -3.78
CA ILE A 132 -37.52 -8.20 -2.37
C ILE A 132 -37.90 -6.71 -2.27
N SER A 133 -37.15 -5.83 -2.93
CA SER A 133 -37.38 -4.38 -2.95
C SER A 133 -38.71 -3.99 -3.63
N ASP A 134 -39.04 -4.65 -4.75
CA ASP A 134 -40.28 -4.44 -5.50
C ASP A 134 -41.49 -5.21 -4.90
N SER A 135 -41.32 -6.07 -3.90
CA SER A 135 -42.44 -6.83 -3.30
C SER A 135 -43.48 -5.90 -2.64
N PRO A 136 -44.80 -6.01 -2.96
CA PRO A 136 -45.80 -5.03 -2.56
C PRO A 136 -46.34 -5.21 -1.13
N HIS A 137 -46.38 -6.43 -0.61
CA HIS A 137 -47.13 -6.80 0.60
C HIS A 137 -46.35 -7.81 1.46
N VAL A 138 -46.80 -8.02 2.70
CA VAL A 138 -46.31 -9.11 3.59
C VAL A 138 -46.97 -10.44 3.21
N HIS A 139 -46.97 -10.75 1.91
CA HIS A 139 -47.60 -11.94 1.31
C HIS A 139 -46.50 -12.96 0.93
N PRO A 140 -46.84 -14.22 0.60
CA PRO A 140 -45.84 -15.27 0.34
C PRO A 140 -44.79 -14.89 -0.69
N GLU A 141 -45.12 -14.06 -1.69
CA GLU A 141 -44.18 -13.55 -2.71
C GLU A 141 -42.90 -12.92 -2.12
N LEU A 142 -42.99 -12.26 -0.96
CA LEU A 142 -41.82 -11.68 -0.27
C LEU A 142 -41.00 -12.76 0.46
N GLU A 143 -41.65 -13.78 1.01
CA GLU A 143 -41.00 -14.91 1.67
C GLU A 143 -40.35 -15.84 0.62
N ASP A 144 -41.01 -16.06 -0.52
CA ASP A 144 -40.50 -16.78 -1.70
C ASP A 144 -39.27 -16.09 -2.29
N ALA A 145 -39.26 -14.77 -2.41
CA ALA A 145 -38.11 -14.01 -2.90
C ALA A 145 -36.90 -14.07 -1.93
N ILE A 146 -37.15 -14.16 -0.62
CA ILE A 146 -36.10 -14.39 0.39
C ILE A 146 -35.62 -15.85 0.34
N GLY A 147 -36.52 -16.82 0.16
CA GLY A 147 -36.18 -18.21 -0.06
C GLY A 147 -35.28 -18.40 -1.30
N GLN A 148 -35.58 -17.70 -2.40
CA GLN A 148 -34.73 -17.65 -3.59
C GLN A 148 -33.37 -17.02 -3.29
N ALA A 149 -33.32 -15.90 -2.56
CA ALA A 149 -32.04 -15.28 -2.16
C ALA A 149 -31.19 -16.20 -1.26
N TYR A 150 -31.80 -16.94 -0.34
CA TYR A 150 -31.10 -17.90 0.52
C TYR A 150 -30.62 -19.13 -0.24
N THR A 151 -31.44 -19.66 -1.16
CA THR A 151 -31.04 -20.75 -2.06
C THR A 151 -29.87 -20.31 -2.94
N GLN A 152 -29.90 -19.07 -3.46
CA GLN A 152 -28.81 -18.54 -4.27
C GLN A 152 -27.52 -18.32 -3.46
N LEU A 153 -27.61 -17.91 -2.18
CA LEU A 153 -26.44 -17.85 -1.29
C LEU A 153 -25.87 -19.25 -0.96
N GLU A 154 -26.71 -20.29 -0.93
CA GLU A 154 -26.27 -21.69 -0.77
C GLU A 154 -25.58 -22.21 -2.04
N ASN A 155 -26.13 -21.89 -3.22
CA ASN A 155 -25.48 -22.20 -4.50
C ASN A 155 -24.09 -21.54 -4.61
N MET A 156 -23.97 -20.27 -4.21
CA MET A 156 -22.68 -19.56 -4.18
C MET A 156 -21.68 -20.22 -3.23
N ALA A 157 -22.11 -20.63 -2.03
CA ALA A 157 -21.24 -21.35 -1.11
C ALA A 157 -20.74 -22.68 -1.71
N ALA A 158 -21.64 -23.45 -2.36
CA ALA A 158 -21.30 -24.69 -3.02
C ALA A 158 -20.35 -24.52 -4.22
N SER A 159 -20.49 -23.44 -5.01
CA SER A 159 -19.56 -23.09 -6.10
C SER A 159 -18.15 -22.78 -5.56
N ILE A 160 -18.04 -21.97 -4.50
CA ILE A 160 -16.75 -21.63 -3.88
C ILE A 160 -16.09 -22.88 -3.25
N GLU A 161 -16.88 -23.78 -2.64
CA GLU A 161 -16.39 -25.09 -2.18
C GLU A 161 -15.95 -26.02 -3.32
N GLY A 162 -16.57 -25.92 -4.49
CA GLY A 162 -16.17 -26.62 -5.72
C GLY A 162 -14.81 -26.13 -6.20
N PHE A 163 -14.70 -24.83 -6.47
CA PHE A 163 -13.44 -24.17 -6.87
C PHE A 163 -12.27 -24.49 -5.92
N ALA A 164 -12.52 -24.47 -4.60
CA ALA A 164 -11.48 -24.81 -3.62
C ALA A 164 -11.01 -26.28 -3.76
N LYS A 165 -11.90 -27.23 -4.07
CA LYS A 165 -11.55 -28.64 -4.32
C LYS A 165 -10.77 -28.78 -5.62
N ASP A 166 -11.19 -28.12 -6.69
CA ASP A 166 -10.55 -28.20 -8.01
C ASP A 166 -9.12 -27.62 -7.97
N MET A 167 -8.93 -26.48 -7.30
CA MET A 167 -7.61 -25.88 -7.05
C MET A 167 -6.70 -26.78 -6.18
N LEU A 168 -7.26 -27.40 -5.13
CA LEU A 168 -6.52 -28.35 -4.28
C LEU A 168 -6.12 -29.61 -5.06
N GLN A 169 -7.00 -30.12 -5.93
CA GLN A 169 -6.73 -31.27 -6.78
C GLN A 169 -5.55 -30.97 -7.72
N LEU A 170 -5.58 -29.83 -8.42
CA LEU A 170 -4.48 -29.40 -9.30
C LEU A 170 -3.14 -29.27 -8.54
N HIS A 171 -3.16 -28.74 -7.31
CA HIS A 171 -1.97 -28.69 -6.46
C HIS A 171 -1.50 -30.07 -5.95
N ASN A 172 -2.39 -31.04 -5.78
CA ASN A 172 -2.05 -32.41 -5.36
C ASN A 172 -1.55 -33.29 -6.52
N ASP A 173 -1.97 -33.00 -7.75
CA ASP A 173 -1.55 -33.75 -8.93
C ASP A 173 -0.17 -33.31 -9.43
N TYR A 174 0.19 -32.04 -9.26
CA TYR A 174 1.45 -31.46 -9.75
C TYR A 174 2.75 -32.14 -9.24
N PRO A 175 2.88 -32.58 -7.97
CA PRO A 175 4.00 -33.42 -7.53
C PRO A 175 4.17 -34.70 -8.36
N ASN A 176 3.08 -35.38 -8.74
CA ASN A 176 3.14 -36.61 -9.54
C ASN A 176 3.60 -36.33 -10.98
N GLU A 177 3.24 -35.15 -11.53
CA GLU A 177 3.75 -34.70 -12.82
C GLU A 177 5.25 -34.44 -12.78
N ILE A 178 5.75 -33.81 -11.70
CA ILE A 178 7.18 -33.58 -11.48
C ILE A 178 7.95 -34.91 -11.37
N GLU A 179 7.46 -35.88 -10.58
CA GLU A 179 8.09 -37.21 -10.48
C GLU A 179 8.14 -37.91 -11.85
N THR A 180 7.01 -37.96 -12.55
CA THR A 180 6.91 -38.58 -13.89
C THR A 180 7.84 -37.88 -14.91
N PHE A 181 7.95 -36.56 -14.84
CA PHE A 181 8.83 -35.76 -15.68
C PHE A 181 10.31 -36.11 -15.44
N TYR A 182 10.76 -36.06 -14.18
CA TYR A 182 12.16 -36.30 -13.85
C TYR A 182 12.57 -37.75 -14.05
N ASP A 183 11.71 -38.73 -13.73
CA ASP A 183 12.02 -40.14 -13.99
C ASP A 183 12.16 -40.41 -15.50
N GLY A 184 11.30 -39.81 -16.34
CA GLY A 184 11.47 -39.83 -17.79
C GLY A 184 12.74 -39.14 -18.31
N TYR A 185 13.38 -38.25 -17.53
CA TYR A 185 14.71 -37.72 -17.84
C TYR A 185 15.85 -38.57 -17.27
N LYS A 186 15.69 -39.18 -16.08
CA LYS A 186 16.65 -40.16 -15.53
C LYS A 186 16.83 -41.34 -16.46
N ASP A 187 15.75 -41.87 -17.04
CA ASP A 187 15.82 -42.98 -18.01
C ASP A 187 16.57 -42.58 -19.29
N ARG A 188 16.33 -41.38 -19.82
CA ARG A 188 16.98 -40.90 -21.07
C ARG A 188 18.44 -40.52 -20.86
N LEU A 189 18.76 -39.78 -19.79
CA LEU A 189 20.14 -39.48 -19.40
C LEU A 189 20.88 -40.76 -19.04
N GLY A 190 20.22 -41.67 -18.32
CA GLY A 190 20.73 -42.99 -17.98
C GLY A 190 21.15 -43.76 -19.22
N GLY A 191 20.25 -43.91 -20.19
CA GLY A 191 20.56 -44.53 -21.48
C GLY A 191 21.75 -43.89 -22.21
N LEU A 192 21.83 -42.55 -22.24
CA LEU A 192 22.96 -41.83 -22.84
C LEU A 192 24.29 -42.15 -22.15
N VAL A 193 24.29 -42.28 -20.81
CA VAL A 193 25.49 -42.63 -20.04
C VAL A 193 25.60 -44.13 -19.73
N GLY A 194 24.90 -45.01 -20.44
CA GLY A 194 25.02 -46.47 -20.27
C GLY A 194 24.55 -47.02 -18.91
N LEU A 195 23.60 -46.34 -18.25
CA LEU A 195 22.85 -46.82 -17.10
C LEU A 195 21.46 -47.27 -17.59
N GLY A 196 21.24 -48.58 -17.72
CA GLY A 196 19.95 -49.13 -18.12
C GLY A 196 18.95 -49.16 -16.97
N PRO A 197 17.66 -48.88 -17.20
CA PRO A 197 16.62 -49.12 -16.19
C PRO A 197 16.57 -50.62 -15.88
N LEU A 198 16.57 -50.97 -14.59
CA LEU A 198 16.46 -52.36 -14.13
C LEU A 198 15.24 -53.03 -14.77
N SER A 199 15.45 -54.15 -15.47
CA SER A 199 14.32 -54.99 -15.84
C SER A 199 13.59 -55.42 -14.57
N LYS A 200 12.27 -55.20 -14.51
CA LYS A 200 11.50 -55.50 -13.29
C LYS A 200 11.73 -56.97 -12.94
N PRO A 201 12.08 -57.31 -11.68
CA PRO A 201 12.35 -58.69 -11.31
C PRO A 201 11.15 -59.57 -11.67
N PRO A 202 11.38 -60.79 -12.20
CA PRO A 202 10.31 -61.64 -12.68
C PRO A 202 9.30 -61.87 -11.55
N GLN A 203 8.04 -61.47 -11.77
CA GLN A 203 6.99 -61.53 -10.77
C GLN A 203 6.82 -62.97 -10.28
N GLN A 204 7.27 -63.24 -9.06
CA GLN A 204 7.15 -64.55 -8.46
C GLN A 204 5.69 -64.81 -8.07
N GLY A 205 5.05 -65.70 -8.82
CA GLY A 205 4.00 -66.57 -8.31
C GLY A 205 2.68 -65.91 -7.93
N GLU A 206 1.70 -66.04 -8.82
CA GLU A 206 0.30 -66.08 -8.41
C GLU A 206 0.11 -67.11 -7.27
N SER A 207 -0.58 -66.72 -6.20
CA SER A 207 -1.21 -67.68 -5.29
C SER A 207 -2.58 -67.15 -4.84
N PRO A 208 -3.54 -68.03 -4.55
CA PRO A 208 -4.89 -67.81 -5.09
C PRO A 208 -5.91 -67.22 -4.10
N THR A 209 -6.97 -66.69 -4.70
CA THR A 209 -8.32 -66.43 -4.17
C THR A 209 -8.66 -66.99 -2.78
N ALA A 210 -9.09 -66.11 -1.89
CA ALA A 210 -9.98 -66.43 -0.78
C ALA A 210 -11.12 -65.40 -0.71
N GLU A 211 -12.31 -65.81 -1.11
CA GLU A 211 -13.55 -65.04 -0.94
C GLU A 211 -14.08 -65.15 0.52
N ASP A 212 -15.05 -64.29 0.85
CA ASP A 212 -16.03 -64.41 1.93
C ASP A 212 -15.58 -64.69 3.38
N VAL A 213 -15.55 -63.62 4.19
CA VAL A 213 -16.32 -63.60 5.46
C VAL A 213 -17.05 -62.26 5.62
N SER A 214 -18.33 -62.35 5.94
CA SER A 214 -19.27 -61.24 6.12
C SER A 214 -19.37 -60.71 7.56
N ALA A 215 -19.86 -59.46 7.65
CA ALA A 215 -20.77 -58.93 8.68
C ALA A 215 -20.22 -58.33 10.01
N ASP A 216 -20.94 -57.27 10.42
CA ASP A 216 -21.07 -56.64 11.74
C ASP A 216 -19.81 -56.18 12.50
N HIS A 217 -19.70 -54.85 12.71
CA HIS A 217 -20.13 -54.25 14.01
C HIS A 217 -20.42 -52.74 13.90
N SER A 218 -21.25 -52.24 14.82
CA SER A 218 -21.83 -50.89 14.87
C SER A 218 -20.86 -49.77 15.30
N PRO A 219 -21.21 -48.48 15.06
CA PRO A 219 -20.40 -47.33 15.48
C PRO A 219 -20.46 -47.09 17.00
N GLY A 220 -19.38 -46.55 17.56
CA GLY A 220 -19.25 -46.14 18.97
C GLY A 220 -18.48 -44.82 19.09
N ASP A 221 -18.83 -44.04 20.11
CA ASP A 221 -18.52 -42.60 20.24
C ASP A 221 -17.03 -42.21 20.40
N PRO A 222 -16.67 -40.95 20.05
CA PRO A 222 -15.35 -40.40 20.31
C PRO A 222 -15.24 -39.89 21.76
N ALA A 223 -14.20 -40.32 22.48
CA ALA A 223 -13.84 -39.76 23.78
C ALA A 223 -12.31 -39.68 23.98
N GLU A 224 -11.85 -38.45 24.20
CA GLU A 224 -10.73 -38.04 25.05
C GLU A 224 -9.53 -38.99 25.21
N GLN A 225 -8.40 -38.63 24.61
CA GLN A 225 -7.11 -38.79 25.27
C GLN A 225 -6.12 -37.69 24.87
N GLU A 226 -6.01 -36.67 25.74
CA GLU A 226 -4.81 -35.84 25.80
C GLU A 226 -3.67 -36.57 26.53
N ALA A 227 -2.46 -36.08 26.30
CA ALA A 227 -1.24 -36.22 27.09
C ALA A 227 -0.25 -37.36 26.78
N SER A 228 1.01 -36.90 26.72
CA SER A 228 2.29 -37.62 26.67
C SER A 228 2.56 -38.52 25.47
N GLU A 229 3.43 -38.03 24.57
CA GLU A 229 4.74 -38.67 24.40
C GLU A 229 5.79 -37.63 23.97
N ASN A 230 6.51 -37.08 24.96
CA ASN A 230 7.80 -36.42 24.73
C ASN A 230 8.85 -37.52 24.54
N THR A 231 8.87 -38.11 23.36
CA THR A 231 9.89 -39.07 22.96
C THR A 231 10.70 -38.45 21.83
N THR A 232 11.97 -38.15 22.09
CA THR A 232 12.97 -37.77 21.08
C THR A 232 13.30 -38.97 20.18
N GLY A 233 12.30 -39.43 19.43
CA GLY A 233 12.49 -40.38 18.35
C GLY A 233 13.27 -39.69 17.24
N SER A 234 14.48 -40.19 16.96
CA SER A 234 15.20 -39.85 15.75
C SER A 234 14.31 -40.21 14.56
N ARG A 235 13.71 -39.19 13.94
CA ARG A 235 12.82 -39.36 12.78
C ARG A 235 13.70 -39.81 11.64
N GLN A 236 13.75 -41.13 11.41
CA GLN A 236 14.40 -41.70 10.23
C GLN A 236 13.80 -41.02 9.00
N LEU A 237 14.61 -40.19 8.36
CA LEU A 237 14.33 -39.68 7.02
C LEU A 237 14.33 -40.89 6.09
N TRP A 238 13.13 -41.24 5.60
CA TRP A 238 12.86 -42.11 4.46
C TRP A 238 13.57 -43.49 4.43
N PRO A 239 12.83 -44.61 4.56
CA PRO A 239 13.34 -45.93 4.17
C PRO A 239 13.38 -46.03 2.63
N GLY A 240 14.33 -45.31 2.02
CA GLY A 240 14.41 -45.13 0.56
C GLY A 240 15.80 -44.81 0.01
N VAL A 241 16.75 -44.37 0.84
CA VAL A 241 18.17 -44.25 0.43
C VAL A 241 18.80 -45.64 0.39
N VAL A 242 18.45 -46.41 -0.64
CA VAL A 242 19.21 -47.59 -1.05
C VAL A 242 20.55 -47.08 -1.60
N PRO A 243 21.71 -47.61 -1.15
CA PRO A 243 23.00 -47.23 -1.72
C PRO A 243 23.03 -47.44 -3.24
N ALA A 244 23.86 -46.65 -3.95
CA ALA A 244 23.93 -46.56 -5.41
C ALA A 244 24.39 -47.84 -6.13
N GLY A 245 23.60 -48.92 -6.05
CA GLY A 245 23.85 -50.24 -6.60
C GLY A 245 22.63 -50.85 -7.30
N MET A 246 21.67 -50.03 -7.73
CA MET A 246 20.45 -50.44 -8.44
C MET A 246 20.41 -49.96 -9.90
N PHE A 247 21.49 -50.25 -10.64
CA PHE A 247 21.49 -50.26 -12.10
C PHE A 247 22.18 -51.54 -12.56
N GLU A 248 21.68 -52.18 -13.62
CA GLU A 248 22.48 -53.21 -14.31
C GLU A 248 23.61 -52.49 -15.05
N VAL A 249 24.76 -52.45 -14.40
CA VAL A 249 25.96 -51.80 -14.90
C VAL A 249 26.48 -52.63 -16.08
N PHE A 250 26.23 -52.17 -17.31
CA PHE A 250 27.19 -52.34 -18.40
C PHE A 250 28.54 -51.97 -17.80
N THR A 251 29.48 -52.92 -17.73
CA THR A 251 30.73 -52.66 -16.98
C THR A 251 31.32 -51.36 -17.50
N LEU A 252 31.65 -50.45 -16.59
CA LEU A 252 32.06 -49.08 -16.95
C LEU A 252 33.13 -49.08 -18.05
N ARG A 253 34.03 -50.06 -17.95
CA ARG A 253 35.01 -50.48 -18.95
C ARG A 253 34.39 -50.83 -20.32
N GLN A 254 33.43 -51.76 -20.42
CA GLN A 254 32.73 -52.04 -21.68
C GLN A 254 32.07 -50.80 -22.30
N PHE A 255 31.46 -49.91 -21.52
CA PHE A 255 30.90 -48.67 -22.08
C PHE A 255 31.99 -47.77 -22.67
N VAL A 256 33.09 -47.55 -21.96
CA VAL A 256 34.20 -46.72 -22.41
C VAL A 256 34.90 -47.35 -23.62
N GLU A 257 35.13 -48.67 -23.58
CA GLU A 257 35.66 -49.44 -24.69
C GLU A 257 34.73 -49.35 -25.91
N GLU A 258 33.41 -49.49 -25.75
CA GLU A 258 32.46 -49.51 -26.89
C GLU A 258 32.08 -48.13 -27.45
N ARG A 259 31.96 -47.10 -26.61
CA ARG A 259 31.51 -45.76 -27.03
C ARG A 259 32.63 -44.74 -27.23
N VAL A 260 33.81 -44.98 -26.67
CA VAL A 260 34.94 -44.04 -26.75
C VAL A 260 36.18 -44.65 -27.42
N CYS A 261 36.48 -45.94 -27.20
CA CYS A 261 37.73 -46.55 -27.69
C CYS A 261 37.58 -47.38 -28.97
N LYS A 262 36.41 -47.98 -29.23
CA LYS A 262 36.15 -48.70 -30.49
C LYS A 262 36.09 -47.71 -31.64
N GLU A 263 37.09 -47.78 -32.50
CA GLU A 263 37.05 -47.20 -33.83
C GLU A 263 35.86 -47.83 -34.60
N HIS A 264 34.89 -47.02 -35.02
CA HIS A 264 33.86 -47.48 -35.96
C HIS A 264 34.50 -47.52 -37.35
N VAL A 265 35.06 -48.68 -37.68
CA VAL A 265 35.34 -49.03 -39.07
C VAL A 265 33.99 -49.08 -39.79
N GLU A 266 33.86 -48.30 -40.87
CA GLU A 266 32.64 -48.02 -41.64
C GLU A 266 31.69 -46.94 -41.06
N GLU A 267 32.05 -45.66 -41.29
CA GLU A 267 31.07 -44.62 -41.61
C GLU A 267 31.26 -44.23 -43.10
N GLU A 268 30.19 -44.24 -43.89
CA GLU A 268 30.22 -43.83 -45.31
C GLU A 268 30.65 -42.35 -45.44
N PRO A 269 31.35 -41.96 -46.53
CA PRO A 269 31.81 -40.59 -46.68
C PRO A 269 30.63 -39.61 -46.71
N CYS A 270 30.64 -38.70 -45.73
CA CYS A 270 29.66 -37.63 -45.57
C CYS A 270 29.45 -36.89 -46.88
N ARG A 271 28.21 -36.89 -47.38
CA ARG A 271 27.84 -36.39 -48.70
C ARG A 271 27.39 -34.94 -48.57
N ASP A 272 28.12 -34.02 -49.20
CA ASP A 272 27.74 -32.61 -49.26
C ASP A 272 26.36 -32.42 -49.91
N GLU A 273 25.33 -32.15 -49.10
CA GLU A 273 24.05 -31.64 -49.60
C GLU A 273 24.03 -30.11 -49.49
N ALA A 274 24.40 -29.47 -50.60
CA ALA A 274 24.09 -28.07 -50.83
C ALA A 274 22.58 -27.90 -51.09
N GLU A 275 21.99 -26.89 -50.47
CA GLU A 275 20.57 -26.56 -50.63
C GLU A 275 20.18 -26.39 -52.11
N ASN A 276 19.16 -27.12 -52.58
CA ASN A 276 18.26 -26.59 -53.60
C ASN A 276 16.85 -27.18 -53.52
N VAL A 277 15.91 -26.25 -53.64
CA VAL A 277 14.45 -26.35 -53.59
C VAL A 277 13.93 -27.25 -54.73
N ASP A 278 12.99 -28.17 -54.48
CA ASP A 278 11.58 -28.04 -54.94
C ASP A 278 10.63 -29.24 -54.69
N GLU A 279 9.35 -28.90 -54.81
CA GLU A 279 8.10 -29.60 -54.54
C GLU A 279 7.91 -31.10 -54.93
N ALA A 280 7.37 -31.85 -53.95
CA ALA A 280 6.14 -32.64 -54.02
C ALA A 280 6.06 -34.07 -54.64
N SER A 281 5.19 -34.85 -53.98
CA SER A 281 4.26 -35.89 -54.53
C SER A 281 4.60 -37.38 -54.35
N THR A 282 3.81 -38.02 -53.46
CA THR A 282 3.18 -39.37 -53.59
C THR A 282 3.96 -40.70 -53.49
N GLU A 283 3.21 -41.67 -52.93
CA GLU A 283 3.25 -43.14 -53.17
C GLU A 283 4.31 -44.05 -52.48
N TYR A 284 3.87 -44.61 -51.34
CA TYR A 284 3.96 -46.05 -51.00
C TYR A 284 3.45 -46.95 -52.17
N PRO A 285 3.69 -48.30 -52.24
CA PRO A 285 4.14 -49.22 -51.18
C PRO A 285 5.13 -50.36 -51.58
N GLY A 286 5.53 -51.17 -50.59
CA GLY A 286 5.92 -52.59 -50.76
C GLY A 286 7.42 -52.86 -50.99
N ASN A 287 7.93 -54.07 -50.75
CA ASN A 287 7.29 -55.30 -50.27
C ASN A 287 8.35 -56.26 -49.65
N GLU A 288 7.89 -57.36 -49.01
CA GLU A 288 8.52 -58.69 -48.84
C GLU A 288 9.99 -58.88 -49.32
N GLN A 289 10.89 -59.62 -48.63
CA GLN A 289 10.63 -60.99 -48.16
C GLN A 289 11.72 -61.54 -47.19
N GLU A 290 11.25 -62.53 -46.44
CA GLU A 290 11.89 -63.60 -45.66
C GLU A 290 13.24 -64.17 -46.16
N GLY A 291 13.99 -64.78 -45.23
CA GLY A 291 15.21 -65.55 -45.51
C GLY A 291 15.76 -66.26 -44.26
N GLU A 292 15.22 -67.44 -43.95
CA GLU A 292 15.69 -68.32 -42.87
C GLU A 292 17.05 -68.99 -43.16
N ASP A 293 17.62 -69.53 -42.07
CA ASP A 293 18.44 -70.75 -42.01
C ASP A 293 19.97 -70.75 -42.27
N ALA A 294 20.66 -71.16 -41.20
CA ALA A 294 21.59 -72.31 -41.11
C ALA A 294 23.08 -72.05 -40.83
N ALA A 295 23.43 -72.39 -39.58
CA ALA A 295 24.49 -73.32 -39.19
C ALA A 295 25.97 -73.02 -39.53
N ALA A 296 26.70 -72.76 -38.44
CA ALA A 296 27.98 -73.39 -38.08
C ALA A 296 29.15 -73.38 -39.08
N GLU A 297 30.21 -72.65 -38.73
CA GLU A 297 31.52 -73.27 -38.52
C GLU A 297 32.35 -72.42 -37.53
N GLY A 298 33.12 -73.09 -36.67
CA GLY A 298 33.98 -72.41 -35.70
C GLY A 298 35.35 -72.13 -36.30
N SER A 299 35.83 -70.90 -36.16
CA SER A 299 37.27 -70.60 -36.24
C SER A 299 37.73 -70.00 -34.92
N GLU A 300 38.51 -70.76 -34.17
CA GLU A 300 39.30 -70.31 -33.03
C GLU A 300 40.40 -69.39 -33.57
N ILE A 301 40.09 -68.10 -33.71
CA ILE A 301 41.10 -67.09 -34.06
C ILE A 301 41.97 -66.91 -32.83
N ALA A 302 43.18 -67.47 -32.90
CA ALA A 302 44.21 -67.21 -31.92
C ALA A 302 44.47 -65.70 -31.84
N GLU A 303 44.40 -65.14 -30.63
CA GLU A 303 44.84 -63.78 -30.35
C GLU A 303 46.26 -63.61 -30.92
N PRO A 304 46.54 -62.59 -31.75
CA PRO A 304 47.91 -62.25 -32.05
C PRO A 304 48.57 -61.84 -30.74
N GLU A 305 49.65 -62.51 -30.35
CA GLU A 305 50.49 -62.01 -29.25
C GLU A 305 50.96 -60.60 -29.62
N ASP A 306 50.40 -59.59 -28.95
CA ASP A 306 50.76 -58.19 -29.13
C ASP A 306 52.25 -58.00 -28.81
N LYS A 307 53.05 -58.01 -29.86
CA LYS A 307 54.44 -57.57 -29.80
C LYS A 307 54.42 -56.06 -29.61
N ALA A 308 54.39 -55.67 -28.34
CA ALA A 308 54.44 -54.29 -27.87
C ALA A 308 55.35 -53.46 -28.80
N PRO A 309 54.83 -52.37 -29.39
CA PRO A 309 55.50 -51.67 -30.49
C PRO A 309 56.91 -51.28 -30.04
N THR A 310 57.93 -51.82 -30.70
CA THR A 310 59.31 -51.46 -30.42
C THR A 310 59.53 -50.03 -30.87
N TRP A 311 59.42 -49.11 -29.92
CA TRP A 311 59.74 -47.70 -30.11
C TRP A 311 61.21 -47.55 -30.55
N PRO A 312 61.51 -46.56 -31.41
CA PRO A 312 62.90 -46.23 -31.71
C PRO A 312 63.59 -45.78 -30.43
N ARG A 313 64.63 -46.52 -30.03
CA ARG A 313 65.41 -46.26 -28.82
C ARG A 313 66.62 -45.39 -29.12
N ARG A 314 66.88 -44.48 -28.19
CA ARG A 314 68.14 -43.74 -28.07
C ARG A 314 69.30 -44.71 -27.84
N VAL A 315 70.52 -44.27 -28.12
CA VAL A 315 71.75 -45.09 -27.97
C VAL A 315 72.00 -45.52 -26.50
N ASN A 316 71.40 -44.85 -25.52
CA ASN A 316 71.43 -45.23 -24.10
C ASN A 316 70.34 -46.26 -23.71
N GLY A 317 69.44 -46.65 -24.61
CA GLY A 317 68.38 -47.64 -24.39
C GLY A 317 67.03 -47.08 -23.94
N GLU A 318 66.91 -45.76 -23.77
CA GLU A 318 65.63 -45.07 -23.48
C GLU A 318 64.82 -44.90 -24.77
N ASP A 319 63.49 -45.01 -24.70
CA ASP A 319 62.61 -44.77 -25.85
C ASP A 319 62.64 -43.28 -26.26
N CYS A 320 62.62 -42.98 -27.56
CA CYS A 320 62.75 -41.59 -28.05
C CYS A 320 61.51 -40.72 -27.81
N ILE A 321 60.37 -41.32 -27.46
CA ILE A 321 59.04 -40.71 -27.35
C ILE A 321 58.53 -40.96 -25.93
N LEU A 322 57.96 -39.95 -25.27
CA LEU A 322 57.09 -40.17 -24.12
C LEU A 322 55.68 -40.45 -24.62
N ASP A 323 55.21 -41.68 -24.44
CA ASP A 323 53.82 -42.03 -24.68
C ASP A 323 52.95 -41.46 -23.56
N VAL A 324 52.17 -40.42 -23.87
CA VAL A 324 51.17 -39.84 -22.96
C VAL A 324 49.87 -40.60 -23.16
N HIS A 325 49.82 -41.82 -22.64
CA HIS A 325 48.65 -42.68 -22.74
C HIS A 325 47.59 -42.25 -21.72
N VAL A 326 46.40 -41.86 -22.21
CA VAL A 326 45.22 -41.69 -21.34
C VAL A 326 44.71 -43.08 -20.99
N GLU A 327 45.09 -43.57 -19.81
CA GLU A 327 44.68 -44.89 -19.32
C GLU A 327 43.15 -45.04 -19.33
N ALA A 328 42.66 -46.14 -19.89
CA ALA A 328 41.22 -46.43 -19.93
C ALA A 328 40.61 -46.50 -18.52
N GLU A 329 41.40 -46.85 -17.50
CA GLU A 329 40.98 -46.85 -16.09
C GLU A 329 40.72 -45.42 -15.58
N TRP A 330 41.62 -44.48 -15.84
CA TRP A 330 41.40 -43.06 -15.52
C TRP A 330 40.17 -42.48 -16.24
N LEU A 331 40.00 -42.81 -17.52
CA LEU A 331 38.85 -42.34 -18.29
C LEU A 331 37.53 -42.96 -17.78
N CYS A 332 37.56 -44.21 -17.33
CA CYS A 332 36.45 -44.85 -16.62
C CYS A 332 36.11 -44.09 -15.32
N GLU A 333 37.09 -43.85 -14.45
CA GLU A 333 36.88 -43.10 -13.19
C GLU A 333 36.32 -41.69 -13.42
N TYR A 334 36.82 -40.99 -14.45
CA TYR A 334 36.34 -39.67 -14.83
C TYR A 334 34.88 -39.70 -15.30
N ILE A 335 34.53 -40.60 -16.24
CA ILE A 335 33.16 -40.78 -16.73
C ILE A 335 32.23 -41.24 -15.60
N HIS A 336 32.68 -42.11 -14.69
CA HIS A 336 31.90 -42.51 -13.53
C HIS A 336 31.63 -41.36 -12.57
N THR A 337 32.63 -40.53 -12.31
CA THR A 337 32.49 -39.30 -11.50
C THR A 337 31.47 -38.34 -12.12
N ILE A 338 31.50 -38.18 -13.45
CA ILE A 338 30.51 -37.38 -14.18
C ILE A 338 29.11 -38.00 -14.08
N ARG A 339 28.96 -39.32 -14.27
CA ARG A 339 27.66 -40.03 -14.11
C ARG A 339 27.05 -39.80 -12.73
N LEU A 340 27.84 -39.97 -11.67
CA LEU A 340 27.38 -39.80 -10.29
C LEU A 340 26.95 -38.35 -10.05
N LYS A 341 27.79 -37.36 -10.39
CA LYS A 341 27.46 -35.94 -10.22
C LYS A 341 26.26 -35.50 -11.07
N LEU A 342 26.11 -36.04 -12.28
CA LEU A 342 24.95 -35.76 -13.14
C LEU A 342 23.66 -36.28 -12.50
N MET A 343 23.64 -37.53 -12.05
CA MET A 343 22.45 -38.14 -11.44
C MET A 343 22.14 -37.53 -10.07
N GLU A 344 23.15 -37.20 -9.27
CA GLU A 344 23.02 -36.44 -8.03
C GLU A 344 22.44 -35.04 -8.30
N SER A 345 22.90 -34.34 -9.34
CA SER A 345 22.36 -33.03 -9.73
C SER A 345 20.90 -33.11 -10.16
N VAL A 346 20.54 -34.08 -11.02
CA VAL A 346 19.16 -34.28 -11.49
C VAL A 346 18.22 -34.66 -10.35
N GLN A 347 18.68 -35.55 -9.45
CA GLN A 347 17.93 -35.95 -8.26
C GLN A 347 17.75 -34.77 -7.28
N THR A 348 18.81 -33.99 -7.03
CA THR A 348 18.75 -32.80 -6.18
C THR A 348 17.79 -31.75 -6.75
N GLU A 349 17.81 -31.53 -8.07
CA GLU A 349 16.90 -30.58 -8.72
C GLU A 349 15.44 -31.05 -8.65
N ALA A 350 15.19 -32.36 -8.82
CA ALA A 350 13.88 -32.98 -8.62
C ALA A 350 13.38 -32.82 -7.17
N GLU A 351 14.23 -33.12 -6.18
CA GLU A 351 13.89 -32.96 -4.75
C GLU A 351 13.61 -31.52 -4.37
N VAL A 352 14.39 -30.56 -4.86
CA VAL A 352 14.16 -29.12 -4.66
C VAL A 352 12.82 -28.70 -5.29
N LEU A 353 12.50 -29.16 -6.50
CA LEU A 353 11.24 -28.80 -7.15
C LEU A 353 10.03 -29.49 -6.48
N LEU A 354 10.16 -30.74 -6.04
CA LEU A 354 9.14 -31.44 -5.26
C LEU A 354 8.92 -30.79 -3.90
N GLN A 355 9.97 -30.35 -3.21
CA GLN A 355 9.84 -29.63 -1.95
C GLN A 355 9.19 -28.26 -2.17
N ALA A 356 9.58 -27.52 -3.22
CA ALA A 356 8.96 -26.27 -3.60
C ALA A 356 7.47 -26.45 -3.96
N SER A 357 7.14 -27.48 -4.75
CA SER A 357 5.78 -27.85 -5.14
C SER A 357 4.92 -28.22 -3.92
N ASN A 358 5.39 -29.11 -3.04
CA ASN A 358 4.67 -29.45 -1.81
C ASN A 358 4.48 -28.24 -0.87
N ASN A 359 5.48 -27.36 -0.78
CA ASN A 359 5.35 -26.11 -0.02
C ASN A 359 4.33 -25.14 -0.66
N ALA A 360 4.32 -25.03 -1.99
CA ALA A 360 3.37 -24.22 -2.73
C ALA A 360 1.95 -24.78 -2.64
N ALA A 361 1.78 -26.11 -2.74
CA ALA A 361 0.51 -26.81 -2.54
C ALA A 361 -0.01 -26.60 -1.11
N ARG A 362 0.84 -26.73 -0.08
CA ARG A 362 0.44 -26.47 1.32
C ARG A 362 0.08 -25.00 1.54
N LYS A 363 0.90 -24.06 1.04
CA LYS A 363 0.64 -22.62 1.16
C LYS A 363 -0.63 -22.22 0.39
N GLY A 364 -0.83 -22.77 -0.81
CA GLY A 364 -2.04 -22.62 -1.60
C GLY A 364 -3.26 -23.19 -0.88
N ALA A 365 -3.14 -24.35 -0.22
CA ALA A 365 -4.20 -24.92 0.60
C ALA A 365 -4.54 -24.05 1.83
N GLU A 366 -3.53 -23.50 2.52
CA GLU A 366 -3.71 -22.57 3.63
C GLU A 366 -4.36 -21.25 3.17
N GLU A 367 -3.90 -20.68 2.04
CA GLU A 367 -4.45 -19.47 1.42
C GLU A 367 -5.89 -19.67 0.92
N LEU A 368 -6.15 -20.76 0.20
CA LEU A 368 -7.49 -21.14 -0.27
C LEU A 368 -8.42 -21.46 0.91
N SER A 369 -7.93 -22.09 1.98
CA SER A 369 -8.73 -22.32 3.18
C SER A 369 -9.07 -21.01 3.88
N CYS A 370 -8.14 -20.05 3.97
CA CYS A 370 -8.40 -18.72 4.52
C CYS A 370 -9.36 -17.91 3.63
N GLU A 371 -9.16 -17.94 2.31
CA GLU A 371 -10.02 -17.26 1.34
C GLU A 371 -11.43 -17.87 1.33
N LEU A 372 -11.55 -19.20 1.37
CA LEU A 372 -12.81 -19.92 1.53
C LEU A 372 -13.48 -19.51 2.84
N ASP A 373 -12.77 -19.51 3.97
CA ASP A 373 -13.33 -19.07 5.26
C ASP A 373 -13.79 -17.61 5.22
N GLU A 374 -13.03 -16.70 4.61
CA GLU A 374 -13.42 -15.30 4.47
C GLU A 374 -14.62 -15.12 3.54
N ARG A 375 -14.63 -15.77 2.37
CA ARG A 375 -15.75 -15.72 1.42
C ARG A 375 -16.99 -16.34 2.07
N LEU A 376 -16.89 -17.52 2.69
CA LEU A 376 -17.98 -18.16 3.43
C LEU A 376 -18.45 -17.28 4.60
N ARG A 377 -17.57 -16.61 5.35
CA ARG A 377 -17.98 -15.63 6.38
C ARG A 377 -18.73 -14.45 5.75
N ARG A 378 -18.27 -13.91 4.61
CA ARG A 378 -18.98 -12.88 3.83
C ARG A 378 -20.38 -13.37 3.39
N HIS A 379 -20.51 -14.60 2.88
CA HIS A 379 -21.79 -15.12 2.38
C HIS A 379 -22.75 -15.64 3.49
N ALA A 380 -22.23 -16.21 4.57
CA ALA A 380 -23.01 -16.64 5.73
C ALA A 380 -23.57 -15.44 6.50
N THR A 381 -22.76 -14.39 6.70
CA THR A 381 -23.26 -13.11 7.24
C THR A 381 -24.22 -12.42 6.28
N ARG A 382 -24.08 -12.62 4.95
CA ARG A 382 -25.08 -12.14 3.98
C ARG A 382 -26.48 -12.74 4.19
N LYS A 383 -26.69 -13.95 4.73
CA LYS A 383 -28.05 -14.41 5.11
C LYS A 383 -28.68 -13.52 6.20
N GLY A 384 -27.85 -13.06 7.16
CA GLY A 384 -28.22 -12.06 8.16
C GLY A 384 -28.48 -10.68 7.53
N PHE A 385 -27.61 -10.24 6.63
CA PHE A 385 -27.73 -8.97 5.89
C PHE A 385 -29.00 -8.89 5.03
N VAL A 386 -29.30 -9.93 4.25
CA VAL A 386 -30.56 -10.05 3.48
C VAL A 386 -31.77 -9.89 4.41
N ARG A 387 -31.68 -10.41 5.65
CA ARG A 387 -32.73 -10.25 6.65
C ARG A 387 -32.78 -8.84 7.24
N SER A 388 -31.64 -8.24 7.61
CA SER A 388 -31.56 -6.97 8.36
C SER A 388 -31.59 -5.71 7.50
N GLU A 389 -31.06 -5.78 6.27
CA GLU A 389 -30.90 -4.66 5.34
C GLU A 389 -31.89 -4.69 4.16
N TRP A 390 -32.31 -5.87 3.69
CA TRP A 390 -33.28 -5.96 2.59
C TRP A 390 -34.69 -6.21 3.12
N TYR A 391 -34.91 -7.32 3.83
CA TYR A 391 -36.24 -7.68 4.32
C TYR A 391 -36.73 -6.77 5.44
N GLU A 392 -35.97 -6.59 6.53
CA GLU A 392 -36.41 -5.79 7.67
C GLU A 392 -36.73 -4.34 7.31
N PRO A 393 -35.93 -3.60 6.49
CA PRO A 393 -36.25 -2.23 6.13
C PRO A 393 -37.46 -2.18 5.20
N ARG A 394 -37.62 -3.16 4.30
CA ARG A 394 -38.82 -3.28 3.46
C ARG A 394 -40.07 -3.56 4.29
N LEU A 395 -39.99 -4.48 5.25
CA LEU A 395 -41.06 -4.80 6.20
C LEU A 395 -41.38 -3.59 7.09
N LYS A 396 -40.36 -2.88 7.60
CA LYS A 396 -40.51 -1.64 8.36
C LYS A 396 -41.15 -0.54 7.51
N GLN A 397 -40.84 -0.41 6.21
CA GLN A 397 -41.51 0.50 5.29
C GLN A 397 -42.99 0.13 5.12
N ILE A 398 -43.32 -1.13 4.83
CA ILE A 398 -44.70 -1.62 4.66
C ILE A 398 -45.51 -1.41 5.94
N ILE A 399 -44.97 -1.79 7.11
CA ILE A 399 -45.59 -1.55 8.42
C ILE A 399 -45.70 -0.05 8.73
N SER A 400 -44.71 0.77 8.38
CA SER A 400 -44.74 2.23 8.56
C SER A 400 -45.83 2.85 7.70
N HIS A 401 -45.98 2.43 6.44
CA HIS A 401 -47.04 2.90 5.54
C HIS A 401 -48.42 2.49 6.07
N LYS A 402 -48.59 1.23 6.48
CA LYS A 402 -49.83 0.76 7.14
C LYS A 402 -50.14 1.56 8.41
N ARG A 403 -49.18 1.73 9.33
CA ARG A 403 -49.33 2.53 10.56
C ARG A 403 -49.51 4.04 10.32
N LYS A 404 -48.96 4.59 9.23
CA LYS A 404 -49.20 5.98 8.81
C LYS A 404 -50.65 6.12 8.33
N PHE A 405 -51.12 5.20 7.50
CA PHE A 405 -52.51 5.18 7.01
C PHE A 405 -53.52 4.96 8.14
N GLU A 406 -53.30 3.98 9.02
CA GLU A 406 -54.13 3.74 10.21
C GLU A 406 -54.17 4.97 11.14
N ARG A 407 -53.01 5.60 11.42
CA ARG A 407 -52.97 6.84 12.22
C ARG A 407 -53.62 8.02 11.51
N HIS A 408 -53.58 8.08 10.17
CA HIS A 408 -54.26 9.11 9.40
C HIS A 408 -55.79 8.93 9.47
N ILE A 409 -56.31 7.72 9.29
CA ILE A 409 -57.75 7.41 9.49
C ILE A 409 -58.18 7.71 10.93
N ILE A 410 -57.45 7.19 11.94
CA ILE A 410 -57.77 7.43 13.35
C ILE A 410 -57.66 8.93 13.68
N GLY A 411 -56.71 9.63 13.07
CA GLY A 411 -56.54 11.08 13.19
C GLY A 411 -57.72 11.86 12.61
N ILE A 412 -58.21 11.48 11.43
CA ILE A 412 -59.41 12.08 10.81
C ILE A 412 -60.65 11.76 11.66
N ALA A 413 -60.83 10.52 12.12
CA ALA A 413 -61.95 10.13 12.96
C ALA A 413 -61.97 10.90 14.30
N ARG A 414 -60.81 11.04 14.97
CA ARG A 414 -60.65 11.83 16.20
C ARG A 414 -60.88 13.33 15.95
N LYS A 415 -60.38 13.89 14.85
CA LYS A 415 -60.65 15.28 14.47
C LYS A 415 -62.15 15.50 14.23
N SER A 416 -62.80 14.62 13.48
CA SER A 416 -64.25 14.69 13.22
C SER A 416 -65.07 14.63 14.52
N ALA A 417 -64.73 13.73 15.44
CA ALA A 417 -65.39 13.61 16.74
C ALA A 417 -65.13 14.84 17.65
N ALA A 418 -63.89 15.33 17.72
CA ALA A 418 -63.57 16.55 18.46
C ALA A 418 -64.26 17.79 17.86
N GLN A 419 -64.43 17.85 16.55
CA GLN A 419 -65.19 18.90 15.87
C GLN A 419 -66.71 18.78 16.10
N ASP A 420 -67.26 17.57 16.28
CA ASP A 420 -68.66 17.38 16.71
C ASP A 420 -68.84 17.87 18.17
N GLU A 421 -67.91 17.54 19.06
CA GLU A 421 -67.93 17.94 20.47
C GLU A 421 -67.74 19.47 20.64
N GLN A 422 -66.76 20.06 19.95
CA GLN A 422 -66.54 21.51 19.89
C GLN A 422 -67.75 22.26 19.33
N PHE A 423 -68.42 21.70 18.32
CA PHE A 423 -69.61 22.31 17.73
C PHE A 423 -70.79 22.34 18.72
N ASN A 424 -71.00 21.27 19.48
CA ASN A 424 -72.03 21.21 20.51
C ASN A 424 -71.72 22.19 21.67
N ALA A 425 -70.47 22.18 22.17
CA ALA A 425 -70.05 23.10 23.22
C ALA A 425 -70.15 24.58 22.80
N LEU A 426 -69.90 24.89 21.53
CA LEU A 426 -70.06 26.25 20.99
C LEU A 426 -71.53 26.71 21.00
N ILE A 427 -72.48 25.82 20.72
CA ILE A 427 -73.92 26.12 20.82
C ILE A 427 -74.30 26.44 22.27
N ASP A 428 -73.82 25.67 23.24
CA ASP A 428 -74.09 25.91 24.66
C ASP A 428 -73.47 27.24 25.15
N VAL A 429 -72.25 27.57 24.70
CA VAL A 429 -71.57 28.85 25.01
C VAL A 429 -72.32 30.06 24.44
N VAL A 430 -72.89 29.95 23.23
CA VAL A 430 -73.70 31.02 22.62
C VAL A 430 -74.96 31.31 23.45
N ILE A 431 -75.64 30.25 23.89
CA ILE A 431 -76.84 30.36 24.73
C ILE A 431 -76.52 31.01 26.08
N GLU A 432 -75.34 30.72 26.65
CA GLU A 432 -74.91 31.29 27.94
C GLU A 432 -74.42 32.75 27.81
N ALA A 433 -73.75 33.10 26.69
CA ALA A 433 -73.28 34.45 26.42
C ALA A 433 -74.43 35.45 26.25
N ASP A 434 -75.50 35.06 25.55
CA ASP A 434 -76.72 35.86 25.36
C ASP A 434 -77.35 36.28 26.71
N GLN A 435 -77.43 35.34 27.66
CA GLN A 435 -77.97 35.59 28.99
C GLN A 435 -77.07 36.52 29.83
N ARG A 436 -75.74 36.41 29.71
CA ARG A 436 -74.77 37.26 30.43
C ARG A 436 -74.73 38.69 29.89
N PHE A 437 -74.82 38.87 28.58
CA PHE A 437 -74.77 40.19 27.93
C PHE A 437 -75.87 41.14 28.44
N HIS A 438 -77.09 40.61 28.56
CA HIS A 438 -78.24 41.37 29.05
C HIS A 438 -78.11 41.80 30.52
N ALA A 439 -77.53 40.97 31.38
CA ALA A 439 -77.25 41.33 32.77
C ALA A 439 -76.18 42.43 32.85
N SER A 440 -75.08 42.27 32.10
CA SER A 440 -73.92 43.16 32.16
C SER A 440 -74.24 44.60 31.74
N ILE A 441 -74.94 44.82 30.63
CA ILE A 441 -75.26 46.19 30.17
C ILE A 441 -76.11 46.97 31.19
N SER A 442 -77.02 46.29 31.91
CA SER A 442 -77.85 46.93 32.94
C SER A 442 -77.04 47.41 34.14
N GLU A 443 -75.93 46.75 34.45
CA GLU A 443 -75.06 47.06 35.60
C GLU A 443 -74.11 48.22 35.27
N HIS A 444 -73.45 48.16 34.12
CA HIS A 444 -72.43 49.16 33.70
C HIS A 444 -73.00 50.57 33.52
N SER A 445 -74.25 50.68 33.06
CA SER A 445 -74.95 51.97 32.93
C SER A 445 -75.23 52.65 34.27
N GLN A 446 -75.34 51.88 35.36
CA GLN A 446 -75.58 52.42 36.70
C GLN A 446 -74.27 52.99 37.28
N THR A 447 -73.18 52.23 37.21
CA THR A 447 -71.86 52.60 37.75
C THR A 447 -71.18 53.78 37.06
N LEU A 448 -71.43 54.02 35.76
CA LEU A 448 -70.85 55.16 35.05
C LEU A 448 -71.38 56.51 35.58
N SER A 449 -72.64 56.53 36.05
CA SER A 449 -73.24 57.72 36.68
C SER A 449 -72.59 58.09 38.02
N GLU A 450 -72.11 57.10 38.77
CA GLU A 450 -71.51 57.27 40.10
C GLU A 450 -70.05 57.78 39.99
N LEU A 451 -69.27 57.24 39.04
CA LEU A 451 -67.89 57.68 38.80
C LEU A 451 -67.79 59.12 38.26
N LYS A 452 -68.77 59.55 37.47
CA LYS A 452 -68.85 60.92 36.95
C LYS A 452 -69.06 61.95 38.08
N ALA A 453 -69.80 61.59 39.13
CA ALA A 453 -70.01 62.42 40.32
C ALA A 453 -68.79 62.44 41.26
N ALA A 454 -68.04 61.34 41.39
CA ALA A 454 -66.85 61.27 42.22
C ALA A 454 -65.66 62.11 41.70
N SER A 455 -65.64 62.42 40.39
CA SER A 455 -64.50 63.09 39.74
C SER A 455 -64.41 64.60 40.02
N SER A 456 -65.51 65.27 40.40
CA SER A 456 -65.55 66.73 40.55
C SER A 456 -65.12 67.30 41.92
N GLU A 457 -64.93 66.47 42.95
CA GLU A 457 -64.67 66.95 44.33
C GLU A 457 -63.34 66.48 44.96
N THR A 458 -62.56 65.61 44.31
CA THR A 458 -61.38 64.97 44.94
C THR A 458 -60.04 65.61 44.59
N LYS A 459 -59.16 65.74 45.61
CA LYS A 459 -57.77 66.19 45.44
C LYS A 459 -56.92 65.12 44.74
N ALA A 460 -55.80 65.55 44.16
CA ALA A 460 -54.98 64.81 43.18
C ALA A 460 -54.50 63.39 43.55
N SER A 461 -54.61 62.92 44.81
CA SER A 461 -54.25 61.55 45.19
C SER A 461 -55.27 60.48 44.76
N ASN A 462 -56.48 60.86 44.34
CA ASN A 462 -57.52 59.92 43.90
C ASN A 462 -57.79 59.94 42.38
N ALA A 463 -57.04 60.75 41.62
CA ALA A 463 -57.24 60.86 40.17
C ALA A 463 -56.90 59.57 39.40
N ASP A 464 -55.95 58.78 39.91
CA ASP A 464 -55.57 57.50 39.30
C ASP A 464 -56.68 56.45 39.40
N ALA A 465 -57.33 56.35 40.55
CA ALA A 465 -58.45 55.44 40.77
C ALA A 465 -59.68 55.79 39.90
N THR A 466 -59.99 57.07 39.69
CA THR A 466 -61.16 57.47 38.87
C THR A 466 -60.96 57.25 37.37
N LEU A 467 -59.74 57.43 36.86
CA LEU A 467 -59.46 57.25 35.42
C LEU A 467 -59.13 55.79 35.07
N GLU A 468 -58.57 55.02 36.01
CA GLU A 468 -58.53 53.56 35.91
C GLU A 468 -59.95 52.98 35.98
N GLY A 469 -60.82 53.50 36.86
CA GLY A 469 -62.25 53.17 36.89
C GLY A 469 -62.97 53.48 35.57
N LEU A 470 -62.75 54.65 34.96
CA LEU A 470 -63.36 54.99 33.67
C LEU A 470 -62.79 54.18 32.50
N LYS A 471 -61.47 53.91 32.46
CA LYS A 471 -60.89 52.99 31.48
C LYS A 471 -61.40 51.56 31.66
N ALA A 472 -61.57 51.11 32.90
CA ALA A 472 -62.16 49.83 33.21
C ALA A 472 -63.61 49.76 32.73
N LEU A 473 -64.42 50.82 32.86
CA LEU A 473 -65.84 50.77 32.53
C LEU A 473 -66.19 50.73 31.03
N GLU A 474 -65.53 51.51 30.16
CA GLU A 474 -65.68 51.32 28.69
C GLU A 474 -64.73 50.23 28.16
N ARG A 475 -63.80 49.69 28.96
CA ARG A 475 -63.31 48.35 28.66
C ARG A 475 -64.43 47.37 28.92
N GLN A 476 -64.86 47.15 30.15
CA GLN A 476 -65.90 46.20 30.49
C GLN A 476 -67.23 46.34 29.73
N SER A 477 -67.67 47.53 29.27
CA SER A 477 -68.88 47.66 28.44
C SER A 477 -68.65 47.53 26.93
N LYS A 478 -67.50 47.99 26.40
CA LYS A 478 -67.14 47.84 24.98
C LYS A 478 -66.50 46.50 24.71
N ASP A 479 -65.73 45.98 25.66
CA ASP A 479 -65.47 44.56 25.84
C ASP A 479 -66.83 43.86 26.00
N ALA A 480 -67.68 43.96 27.04
CA ALA A 480 -68.93 43.15 27.06
C ALA A 480 -69.83 43.28 25.81
N GLY A 481 -69.84 44.43 25.12
CA GLY A 481 -70.44 44.63 23.80
C GLY A 481 -69.74 43.94 22.64
N ASP A 482 -68.49 44.31 22.35
CA ASP A 482 -67.67 43.71 21.30
C ASP A 482 -67.30 42.26 21.67
N GLU A 483 -66.92 41.90 22.88
CA GLU A 483 -66.84 40.53 23.42
C GLU A 483 -68.15 39.76 23.19
N SER A 484 -69.35 40.27 23.46
CA SER A 484 -70.56 39.52 23.09
C SER A 484 -70.72 39.43 21.56
N LYS A 485 -70.42 40.50 20.82
CA LYS A 485 -70.53 40.56 19.35
C LYS A 485 -69.39 39.84 18.61
N THR A 486 -68.28 39.55 19.27
CA THR A 486 -67.06 38.91 18.75
C THR A 486 -66.89 37.51 19.32
N VAL A 487 -67.40 37.19 20.50
CA VAL A 487 -67.80 35.82 20.84
C VAL A 487 -68.85 35.37 19.82
N TYR A 488 -69.75 36.26 19.40
CA TYR A 488 -70.70 35.93 18.34
C TYR A 488 -70.11 35.88 16.92
N LEU A 489 -69.78 37.01 16.27
CA LEU A 489 -69.24 36.96 14.90
C LEU A 489 -67.84 36.32 14.83
N THR A 490 -66.97 36.54 15.82
CA THR A 490 -65.56 36.11 15.78
C THR A 490 -65.29 34.78 16.48
N SER A 491 -66.22 34.26 17.29
CA SER A 491 -66.14 32.91 17.87
C SER A 491 -67.27 32.00 17.39
N THR A 492 -68.46 32.50 17.08
CA THR A 492 -69.53 31.67 16.49
C THR A 492 -69.37 31.61 14.98
N THR A 493 -69.64 32.69 14.23
CA THR A 493 -69.52 32.66 12.75
C THR A 493 -68.12 32.27 12.31
N ARG A 494 -67.06 32.82 12.95
CA ARG A 494 -65.68 32.49 12.59
C ARG A 494 -65.19 31.13 13.09
N GLN A 495 -65.60 30.59 14.26
CA GLN A 495 -65.24 29.18 14.56
C GLN A 495 -66.08 28.21 13.75
N VAL A 496 -67.31 28.57 13.37
CA VAL A 496 -68.12 27.80 12.41
C VAL A 496 -67.46 27.76 11.04
N ASP A 497 -67.08 28.91 10.49
CA ASP A 497 -66.35 28.95 9.22
C ASP A 497 -64.96 28.34 9.37
N ASN A 498 -64.31 28.38 10.55
CA ASN A 498 -63.09 27.61 10.80
C ASN A 498 -63.36 26.11 11.01
N LEU A 499 -64.55 25.67 11.41
CA LEU A 499 -64.92 24.25 11.54
C LEU A 499 -65.35 23.66 10.20
N VAL A 500 -66.02 24.47 9.36
CA VAL A 500 -66.37 24.14 7.98
C VAL A 500 -65.14 24.26 7.08
N SER A 501 -64.29 25.28 7.27
CA SER A 501 -62.95 25.35 6.65
C SER A 501 -62.11 24.21 7.17
N ALA A 502 -61.98 23.92 8.47
CA ALA A 502 -61.22 22.77 8.95
C ALA A 502 -61.76 21.43 8.47
N ASN A 503 -63.06 21.27 8.20
CA ASN A 503 -63.58 20.10 7.48
C ASN A 503 -63.14 20.10 6.02
N ASN A 504 -63.30 21.22 5.31
CA ASN A 504 -62.89 21.38 3.93
C ASN A 504 -61.36 21.32 3.75
N ASP A 505 -60.58 21.70 4.74
CA ASP A 505 -59.12 21.68 4.84
C ASP A 505 -58.66 20.31 5.32
N VAL A 506 -59.41 19.57 6.14
CA VAL A 506 -59.14 18.13 6.33
C VAL A 506 -59.37 17.41 5.00
N ILE A 507 -60.44 17.72 4.26
CA ILE A 507 -60.69 17.16 2.92
C ILE A 507 -59.66 17.66 1.89
N ARG A 508 -59.24 18.93 1.94
CA ARG A 508 -58.26 19.53 1.02
C ARG A 508 -56.85 19.04 1.35
N LEU A 509 -56.42 19.06 2.60
CA LEU A 509 -55.17 18.45 3.06
C LEU A 509 -55.17 16.94 2.87
N GLN A 510 -56.32 16.26 2.88
CA GLN A 510 -56.37 14.83 2.52
C GLN A 510 -56.14 14.66 1.02
N LYS A 511 -56.77 15.48 0.16
CA LYS A 511 -56.49 15.51 -1.30
C LYS A 511 -55.03 15.91 -1.60
N GLU A 512 -54.53 16.98 -0.98
CA GLU A 512 -53.18 17.51 -1.08
C GLU A 512 -52.16 16.50 -0.53
N GLN A 513 -52.38 15.85 0.62
CA GLN A 513 -51.48 14.79 1.11
C GLN A 513 -51.55 13.51 0.27
N THR A 514 -52.68 13.19 -0.38
CA THR A 514 -52.71 12.15 -1.44
C THR A 514 -52.04 12.58 -2.75
N LEU A 515 -51.72 13.87 -2.93
CA LEU A 515 -51.03 14.42 -4.10
C LEU A 515 -49.54 14.77 -3.84
N GLU A 516 -49.16 15.09 -2.60
CA GLU A 516 -47.82 15.51 -2.18
C GLU A 516 -47.06 14.37 -1.47
N GLY A 517 -47.75 13.54 -0.69
CA GLY A 517 -47.17 12.29 -0.17
C GLY A 517 -46.98 11.21 -1.23
N TYR A 518 -47.53 11.44 -2.42
CA TYR A 518 -47.58 10.53 -3.57
C TYR A 518 -47.59 11.38 -4.87
N SER A 519 -46.46 12.01 -5.24
CA SER A 519 -46.39 12.98 -6.35
C SER A 519 -46.82 12.41 -7.72
N ILE A 520 -48.05 12.74 -8.13
CA ILE A 520 -48.54 12.59 -9.51
C ILE A 520 -47.93 13.65 -10.46
N PRO A 521 -47.74 14.94 -10.09
CA PRO A 521 -47.32 15.98 -11.05
C PRO A 521 -45.95 15.76 -11.69
N GLU A 522 -44.96 15.25 -10.96
CA GLU A 522 -43.62 14.93 -11.53
C GLU A 522 -43.67 13.78 -12.54
N ILE A 523 -44.72 12.95 -12.48
CA ILE A 523 -44.93 11.84 -13.40
C ILE A 523 -45.68 12.33 -14.64
N GLU A 524 -46.78 13.08 -14.48
CA GLU A 524 -47.54 13.63 -15.62
C GLU A 524 -46.71 14.60 -16.47
N GLY A 525 -45.86 15.44 -15.85
CA GLY A 525 -44.94 16.33 -16.59
C GLY A 525 -43.99 15.59 -17.54
N ARG A 526 -43.56 14.36 -17.20
CA ARG A 526 -42.75 13.51 -18.10
C ARG A 526 -43.58 12.64 -19.06
N TYR A 527 -44.90 12.54 -18.88
CA TYR A 527 -45.78 11.84 -19.82
C TYR A 527 -46.20 12.71 -21.00
N THR A 528 -46.34 14.02 -20.82
CA THR A 528 -46.68 14.95 -21.92
C THR A 528 -45.53 15.16 -22.90
N GLU A 529 -44.27 15.17 -22.45
CA GLU A 529 -43.09 15.35 -23.33
C GLU A 529 -42.71 14.09 -24.15
N LEU A 530 -43.26 12.92 -23.80
CA LEU A 530 -43.03 11.64 -24.51
C LEU A 530 -44.25 11.18 -25.34
N GLY A 531 -45.29 12.00 -25.43
CA GLY A 531 -46.60 11.65 -26.00
C GLY A 531 -46.73 11.61 -27.53
N SER A 532 -45.63 11.51 -28.30
CA SER A 532 -45.64 11.66 -29.77
C SER A 532 -44.96 10.55 -30.58
N LEU A 533 -44.59 9.42 -29.96
CA LEU A 533 -44.13 8.22 -30.67
C LEU A 533 -45.16 7.08 -30.59
N PRO A 534 -45.43 6.36 -31.70
CA PRO A 534 -46.50 5.36 -31.77
C PRO A 534 -46.18 4.13 -30.92
N VAL A 535 -47.11 3.77 -30.03
CA VAL A 535 -46.99 2.65 -29.11
C VAL A 535 -47.37 1.34 -29.82
N GLU A 536 -46.36 0.62 -30.32
CA GLU A 536 -46.46 -0.83 -30.52
C GLU A 536 -45.22 -1.55 -29.94
N ARG A 537 -45.47 -2.65 -29.20
CA ARG A 537 -44.49 -3.66 -28.77
C ARG A 537 -43.41 -3.23 -27.75
N SER A 538 -43.82 -2.81 -26.55
CA SER A 538 -43.06 -3.10 -25.32
C SER A 538 -43.95 -3.63 -24.19
N SER A 539 -44.23 -4.93 -24.25
CA SER A 539 -45.08 -5.63 -23.29
C SER A 539 -44.38 -5.90 -21.95
N ARG A 540 -44.30 -4.88 -21.08
CA ARG A 540 -44.34 -4.95 -19.60
C ARG A 540 -43.96 -3.56 -19.00
N PRO A 541 -44.88 -2.84 -18.33
CA PRO A 541 -44.49 -1.67 -17.54
C PRO A 541 -43.63 -2.11 -16.34
N SER A 542 -42.61 -1.32 -16.00
CA SER A 542 -41.67 -1.61 -14.92
C SER A 542 -42.37 -1.83 -13.57
N GLY A 543 -41.87 -2.80 -12.76
CA GLY A 543 -42.54 -3.31 -11.56
C GLY A 543 -43.05 -2.22 -10.62
N ARG A 544 -42.21 -1.22 -10.33
CA ARG A 544 -42.54 -0.02 -9.52
C ARG A 544 -43.86 0.67 -9.91
N ARG A 545 -44.20 0.74 -11.21
CA ARG A 545 -45.47 1.36 -11.67
C ARG A 545 -46.70 0.55 -11.30
N ARG A 546 -46.63 -0.79 -11.26
CA ARG A 546 -47.76 -1.67 -10.89
C ARG A 546 -48.08 -1.62 -9.39
N ILE A 547 -47.05 -1.65 -8.56
CA ILE A 547 -47.17 -1.66 -7.09
C ILE A 547 -47.84 -0.38 -6.59
N TRP A 548 -47.35 0.77 -7.07
CA TRP A 548 -47.85 2.08 -6.68
C TRP A 548 -49.31 2.30 -7.10
N PHE A 549 -49.66 1.89 -8.32
CA PHE A 549 -51.03 2.00 -8.84
C PHE A 549 -52.05 1.20 -8.01
N TRP A 550 -51.66 0.03 -7.50
CA TRP A 550 -52.51 -0.78 -6.62
C TRP A 550 -52.68 -0.16 -5.23
N PHE A 551 -51.60 0.35 -4.62
CA PHE A 551 -51.66 1.04 -3.32
C PHE A 551 -52.54 2.29 -3.39
N VAL A 552 -52.36 3.13 -4.41
CA VAL A 552 -53.18 4.33 -4.61
C VAL A 552 -54.64 3.95 -4.81
N ARG A 553 -54.95 2.92 -5.61
CA ARG A 553 -56.34 2.51 -5.87
C ARG A 553 -57.06 1.97 -4.62
N PHE A 554 -56.40 1.18 -3.78
CA PHE A 554 -57.00 0.67 -2.55
C PHE A 554 -57.24 1.80 -1.53
N TYR A 555 -56.24 2.64 -1.28
CA TYR A 555 -56.37 3.73 -0.31
C TYR A 555 -57.26 4.90 -0.78
N ALA A 556 -57.36 5.13 -2.09
CA ALA A 556 -58.30 6.12 -2.65
C ALA A 556 -59.76 5.73 -2.41
N GLU A 557 -60.12 4.44 -2.51
CA GLU A 557 -61.51 4.00 -2.35
C GLU A 557 -61.99 4.08 -0.89
N GLU A 558 -61.15 3.75 0.09
CA GLU A 558 -61.46 3.99 1.51
C GLU A 558 -61.47 5.49 1.87
N THR A 559 -60.58 6.27 1.26
CA THR A 559 -60.58 7.74 1.36
C THR A 559 -61.85 8.36 0.79
N ARG A 560 -62.39 7.81 -0.31
CA ARG A 560 -63.64 8.28 -0.94
C ARG A 560 -64.83 8.12 0.01
N LYS A 561 -65.00 6.92 0.60
CA LYS A 561 -66.07 6.64 1.57
C LYS A 561 -66.02 7.57 2.79
N LEU A 562 -64.81 7.85 3.29
CA LEU A 562 -64.61 8.75 4.43
C LEU A 562 -64.98 10.20 4.09
N ASN A 563 -64.59 10.69 2.90
CA ASN A 563 -64.94 12.02 2.42
C ASN A 563 -66.46 12.22 2.24
N GLU A 564 -67.17 11.22 1.71
CA GLU A 564 -68.63 11.24 1.57
C GLU A 564 -69.33 11.38 2.93
N SER A 565 -68.84 10.68 3.96
CA SER A 565 -69.36 10.82 5.34
C SER A 565 -69.06 12.18 5.98
N LEU A 566 -67.93 12.82 5.68
CA LEU A 566 -67.57 14.13 6.25
C LEU A 566 -68.38 15.27 5.62
N LEU A 567 -68.61 15.22 4.30
CA LEU A 567 -69.42 16.21 3.59
C LEU A 567 -70.87 16.23 4.09
N ALA A 568 -71.47 15.06 4.35
CA ALA A 568 -72.81 14.96 4.90
C ALA A 568 -72.94 15.64 6.28
N LYS A 569 -71.95 15.45 7.17
CA LYS A 569 -71.92 16.12 8.49
C LYS A 569 -71.78 17.65 8.36
N ALA A 570 -70.93 18.13 7.43
CA ALA A 570 -70.70 19.56 7.25
C ALA A 570 -71.96 20.33 6.82
N ALA A 571 -72.79 19.73 5.96
CA ALA A 571 -74.05 20.32 5.50
C ALA A 571 -75.06 20.52 6.66
N ILE A 572 -75.18 19.53 7.55
CA ILE A 572 -76.10 19.57 8.70
C ILE A 572 -75.72 20.69 9.68
N ARG A 573 -74.42 20.88 9.95
CA ARG A 573 -73.96 21.95 10.84
C ARG A 573 -74.36 23.33 10.30
N ARG A 574 -74.05 23.63 9.04
CA ARG A 574 -74.26 24.96 8.43
C ARG A 574 -75.71 25.47 8.58
N MET A 575 -76.71 24.63 8.31
CA MET A 575 -78.13 25.01 8.47
C MET A 575 -78.49 25.50 9.88
N ARG A 576 -77.90 24.90 10.93
CA ARG A 576 -78.19 25.21 12.34
C ARG A 576 -77.68 26.60 12.76
N ILE A 577 -76.71 27.14 12.03
CA ILE A 577 -76.01 28.38 12.40
C ILE A 577 -76.70 29.60 11.77
N ASP A 578 -77.18 29.46 10.53
CA ASP A 578 -77.97 30.49 9.85
C ASP A 578 -79.25 30.85 10.66
N GLU A 579 -79.87 29.85 11.31
CA GLU A 579 -81.01 30.02 12.22
C GLU A 579 -80.67 30.85 13.47
N ILE A 580 -79.48 30.65 14.03
CA ILE A 580 -78.99 31.35 15.23
C ILE A 580 -78.59 32.78 14.86
N GLN A 581 -77.79 32.97 13.79
CA GLN A 581 -77.23 34.26 13.39
C GLN A 581 -78.31 35.35 13.18
N ALA A 582 -79.44 35.01 12.58
CA ALA A 582 -80.57 35.92 12.35
C ALA A 582 -81.23 36.47 13.63
N ALA A 583 -81.07 35.83 14.79
CA ALA A 583 -81.69 36.26 16.04
C ALA A 583 -80.95 37.42 16.74
N MET A 584 -79.61 37.43 16.69
CA MET A 584 -78.79 38.35 17.51
C MET A 584 -78.45 39.70 16.85
N ASP A 585 -78.36 39.78 15.52
CA ASP A 585 -78.08 41.05 14.83
C ASP A 585 -79.16 42.12 15.12
N LYS A 586 -80.35 41.69 15.52
CA LYS A 586 -81.47 42.52 15.95
C LYS A 586 -81.32 43.14 17.36
N MET A 587 -80.48 42.58 18.22
CA MET A 587 -80.31 43.03 19.62
C MET A 587 -79.13 43.97 19.83
N VAL A 588 -77.94 43.62 19.33
CA VAL A 588 -76.69 44.31 19.72
C VAL A 588 -76.60 45.74 19.16
N GLY A 589 -77.33 46.07 18.10
CA GLY A 589 -77.30 47.40 17.47
C GLY A 589 -77.92 48.54 18.29
N GLY A 590 -78.72 48.25 19.32
CA GLY A 590 -79.48 49.28 20.04
C GLY A 590 -78.83 49.84 21.31
N ALA A 591 -77.99 49.06 22.00
CA ALA A 591 -77.60 49.36 23.39
C ALA A 591 -76.23 50.05 23.54
N LEU A 592 -75.23 49.74 22.70
CA LEU A 592 -73.86 50.23 22.90
C LEU A 592 -73.65 51.71 22.55
N GLY A 593 -74.41 52.24 21.58
CA GLY A 593 -74.14 53.56 20.98
C GLY A 593 -74.33 54.76 21.91
N VAL A 594 -74.94 54.58 23.08
CA VAL A 594 -75.14 55.66 24.08
C VAL A 594 -73.99 55.72 25.09
N PHE A 595 -73.25 54.63 25.30
CA PHE A 595 -72.22 54.53 26.33
C PHE A 595 -70.86 55.13 25.88
N GLU A 596 -70.45 54.87 24.64
CA GLU A 596 -69.09 55.18 24.18
C GLU A 596 -68.76 56.68 24.09
N ALA A 597 -69.78 57.54 23.99
CA ALA A 597 -69.59 58.98 23.87
C ALA A 597 -69.04 59.66 25.14
N GLU A 598 -69.15 59.03 26.32
CA GLU A 598 -68.81 59.67 27.60
C GLU A 598 -67.43 59.33 28.18
N ARG A 599 -66.73 58.25 27.75
CA ARG A 599 -65.34 57.97 28.22
C ARG A 599 -64.27 58.72 27.43
N THR A 600 -64.44 58.95 26.14
CA THR A 600 -63.35 59.49 25.29
C THR A 600 -62.81 60.85 25.75
N GLU A 601 -63.61 61.63 26.49
CA GLU A 601 -63.22 62.91 27.09
C GLU A 601 -62.21 62.75 28.25
N VAL A 602 -62.23 61.63 29.00
CA VAL A 602 -61.43 61.47 30.23
C VAL A 602 -60.11 60.71 29.99
N LEU A 603 -59.95 60.03 28.86
CA LEU A 603 -58.77 59.17 28.61
C LEU A 603 -57.48 59.95 28.26
N GLU A 604 -57.62 61.14 27.70
CA GLU A 604 -56.49 62.02 27.33
C GLU A 604 -55.73 62.56 28.56
N GLU A 605 -56.41 62.79 29.68
CA GLU A 605 -55.85 63.53 30.82
C GLU A 605 -54.75 62.78 31.58
N MET A 606 -54.65 61.45 31.44
CA MET A 606 -53.72 60.62 32.24
C MET A 606 -52.42 60.18 31.56
N LYS A 607 -52.30 60.27 30.22
CA LYS A 607 -51.04 59.92 29.55
C LYS A 607 -49.87 60.80 30.02
N ASN A 608 -50.16 61.96 30.60
CA ASN A 608 -49.21 62.94 31.10
C ASN A 608 -48.61 62.63 32.49
N ARG A 609 -48.93 61.51 33.17
CA ARG A 609 -48.45 61.22 34.54
C ARG A 609 -47.45 60.08 34.75
N TYR A 610 -47.25 59.15 33.81
CA TYR A 610 -46.60 57.84 34.09
C TYR A 610 -45.25 57.51 33.41
N GLY A 611 -44.50 58.50 32.92
CA GLY A 611 -43.01 58.39 32.87
C GLY A 611 -42.36 57.37 31.92
N LEU A 612 -42.94 57.06 30.75
CA LEU A 612 -42.34 56.21 29.70
C LEU A 612 -41.24 56.94 28.87
N GLY A 613 -40.18 57.44 29.53
CA GLY A 613 -39.16 58.35 28.97
C GLY A 613 -37.89 57.72 28.37
N GLN A 614 -37.11 58.51 27.60
CA GLN A 614 -36.01 58.03 26.75
C GLN A 614 -34.75 57.52 27.47
N GLU A 615 -34.39 58.06 28.64
CA GLU A 615 -33.03 57.96 29.20
C GLU A 615 -32.59 56.54 29.61
N HIS A 616 -33.51 55.74 30.14
CA HIS A 616 -33.20 54.38 30.62
C HIS A 616 -32.77 53.41 29.49
N THR A 617 -33.09 53.73 28.24
CA THR A 617 -32.69 52.96 27.05
C THR A 617 -31.18 53.07 26.77
N ALA A 618 -30.54 54.17 27.15
CA ALA A 618 -29.13 54.45 26.84
C ALA A 618 -28.16 53.56 27.63
N ALA A 619 -28.49 53.27 28.89
CA ALA A 619 -27.67 52.45 29.80
C ALA A 619 -27.47 51.02 29.27
N ARG A 620 -28.57 50.42 28.78
CA ARG A 620 -28.60 49.06 28.22
C ARG A 620 -27.69 48.92 27.01
N ARG A 621 -27.79 49.85 26.04
CA ARG A 621 -26.95 49.87 24.83
C ARG A 621 -25.46 49.96 25.13
N LEU A 622 -25.07 50.66 26.19
CA LEU A 622 -23.65 50.81 26.56
C LEU A 622 -23.06 49.52 27.18
N LEU A 623 -23.86 48.72 27.89
CA LEU A 623 -23.42 47.39 28.33
C LEU A 623 -23.39 46.39 27.17
N GLU A 624 -24.41 46.41 26.30
CA GLU A 624 -24.47 45.58 25.09
C GLU A 624 -23.28 45.83 24.15
N GLY A 625 -22.87 47.10 23.99
CA GLY A 625 -21.67 47.48 23.24
C GLY A 625 -20.40 46.87 23.82
N LYS A 626 -20.08 47.17 25.09
CA LYS A 626 -18.87 46.64 25.75
C LYS A 626 -18.76 45.12 25.71
N ILE A 627 -19.88 44.42 25.85
CA ILE A 627 -19.88 42.94 25.84
C ILE A 627 -19.72 42.40 24.42
N ARG A 628 -20.25 43.08 23.40
CA ARG A 628 -19.96 42.79 21.99
C ARG A 628 -18.47 42.97 21.69
N ASP A 629 -17.85 44.04 22.19
CA ASP A 629 -16.43 44.32 21.98
C ASP A 629 -15.51 43.24 22.58
N ILE A 630 -15.92 42.62 23.70
CA ILE A 630 -15.20 41.51 24.35
C ILE A 630 -15.50 40.14 23.70
N SER A 631 -16.75 39.91 23.27
CA SER A 631 -17.17 38.61 22.71
C SER A 631 -16.83 38.43 21.23
N SER A 632 -16.87 39.50 20.42
CA SER A 632 -16.61 39.43 18.97
C SER A 632 -15.22 38.85 18.63
N PRO A 633 -14.12 39.26 19.30
CA PRO A 633 -12.79 38.68 19.05
C PRO A 633 -12.72 37.18 19.36
N ILE A 634 -13.47 36.69 20.36
CA ILE A 634 -13.51 35.27 20.73
C ILE A 634 -14.23 34.46 19.65
N THR A 635 -15.39 34.93 19.17
CA THR A 635 -16.11 34.28 18.07
C THR A 635 -15.34 34.31 16.75
N GLU A 636 -14.60 35.40 16.48
CA GLU A 636 -13.74 35.53 15.30
C GLU A 636 -12.55 34.56 15.38
N ALA A 637 -11.84 34.52 16.51
CA ALA A 637 -10.72 33.62 16.73
C ALA A 637 -11.14 32.14 16.66
N LEU A 638 -12.29 31.76 17.23
CA LEU A 638 -12.85 30.40 17.09
C LEU A 638 -13.11 30.04 15.62
N SER A 639 -13.76 30.93 14.87
CA SER A 639 -14.02 30.73 13.44
C SER A 639 -12.73 30.57 12.62
N LYS A 640 -11.70 31.37 12.93
CA LYS A 640 -10.37 31.28 12.31
C LYS A 640 -9.62 30.00 12.70
N ILE A 641 -9.71 29.57 13.95
CA ILE A 641 -9.15 28.29 14.44
C ILE A 641 -9.79 27.11 13.70
N LEU A 642 -11.12 27.07 13.59
CA LEU A 642 -11.82 26.03 12.82
C LEU A 642 -11.46 26.09 11.32
N SER A 643 -11.30 27.29 10.76
CA SER A 643 -10.84 27.48 9.38
C SER A 643 -9.42 26.97 9.16
N LEU A 644 -8.52 27.18 10.13
CA LEU A 644 -7.15 26.65 10.10
C LEU A 644 -7.13 25.12 10.23
N GLY A 645 -8.00 24.52 11.06
CA GLY A 645 -8.18 23.07 11.11
C GLY A 645 -8.66 22.47 9.78
N ASN A 646 -9.60 23.14 9.11
CA ASN A 646 -10.06 22.76 7.77
C ASN A 646 -8.96 22.92 6.70
N TYR A 647 -8.15 23.97 6.78
CA TYR A 647 -6.98 24.17 5.91
C TYR A 647 -5.95 23.05 6.12
N LEU A 648 -5.59 22.76 7.37
CA LEU A 648 -4.66 21.69 7.73
C LEU A 648 -5.17 20.31 7.24
N THR A 649 -6.47 20.03 7.37
CA THR A 649 -7.08 18.79 6.87
C THR A 649 -6.96 18.66 5.34
N LYS A 650 -7.09 19.76 4.59
CA LYS A 650 -6.87 19.78 3.13
C LYS A 650 -5.40 19.59 2.76
N LEU A 651 -4.51 20.27 3.48
CA LEU A 651 -3.05 20.18 3.31
C LEU A 651 -2.55 18.74 3.52
N ILE A 652 -3.07 18.05 4.54
CA ILE A 652 -2.79 16.63 4.83
C ILE A 652 -3.28 15.70 3.71
N GLY A 653 -4.36 16.05 3.02
CA GLY A 653 -4.92 15.27 1.91
C GLY A 653 -4.41 15.65 0.52
N SER A 654 -3.43 16.55 0.41
CA SER A 654 -2.84 17.00 -0.86
C SER A 654 -1.50 16.33 -1.12
N SER A 655 -1.11 16.15 -2.38
CA SER A 655 0.19 15.55 -2.73
C SER A 655 1.30 16.61 -2.82
N SER A 656 0.94 17.87 -3.04
CA SER A 656 1.89 18.97 -3.16
C SER A 656 1.34 20.29 -2.59
N VAL A 657 2.24 21.22 -2.25
CA VAL A 657 1.87 22.55 -1.72
C VAL A 657 1.15 23.42 -2.77
N SER A 658 1.42 23.21 -4.06
CA SER A 658 0.87 24.01 -5.17
C SER A 658 -0.62 23.76 -5.43
N GLU A 659 -1.12 22.55 -5.16
CA GLU A 659 -2.55 22.17 -5.27
C GLU A 659 -3.47 23.02 -4.36
N ILE A 660 -2.92 23.54 -3.26
CA ILE A 660 -3.70 24.17 -2.16
C ILE A 660 -3.94 25.67 -2.40
N SER A 661 -3.42 26.21 -3.51
CA SER A 661 -3.50 27.61 -3.96
C SER A 661 -4.93 28.17 -4.21
N SER A 662 -5.98 27.49 -3.73
CA SER A 662 -7.40 27.80 -3.92
C SER A 662 -8.23 27.97 -2.64
N VAL A 663 -7.74 27.65 -1.43
CA VAL A 663 -8.58 27.66 -0.21
C VAL A 663 -9.09 29.09 0.15
N PRO A 664 -10.41 29.35 0.16
CA PRO A 664 -10.96 30.66 0.55
C PRO A 664 -10.93 30.86 2.06
N GLY A 665 -10.68 32.10 2.51
CA GLY A 665 -10.79 32.49 3.93
C GLY A 665 -9.56 32.23 4.80
N CYS A 666 -8.57 31.48 4.31
CA CYS A 666 -7.25 31.41 4.95
C CYS A 666 -6.44 32.67 4.56
N PRO A 667 -5.73 33.36 5.49
CA PRO A 667 -4.92 34.52 5.16
C PRO A 667 -3.71 34.10 4.31
N ARG A 668 -3.83 34.17 2.97
CA ARG A 668 -2.77 33.79 2.02
C ARG A 668 -1.47 34.56 2.24
N ASP A 669 -1.57 35.77 2.78
CA ASP A 669 -0.43 36.67 3.03
C ASP A 669 0.37 36.29 4.30
N HIS A 670 -0.09 35.33 5.11
CA HIS A 670 0.44 35.03 6.45
C HIS A 670 0.65 33.54 6.78
N LEU A 671 0.63 32.64 5.79
CA LEU A 671 1.00 31.23 5.93
C LEU A 671 2.12 30.85 4.96
N LEU A 672 2.79 29.73 5.24
CA LEU A 672 4.17 29.43 4.81
C LEU A 672 4.28 29.04 3.33
N VAL A 673 3.14 28.81 2.68
CA VAL A 673 2.90 28.37 1.28
C VAL A 673 3.71 29.14 0.24
N THR A 674 4.10 30.38 0.54
CA THR A 674 4.86 31.25 -0.37
C THR A 674 6.38 31.15 -0.23
N ARG A 675 6.90 30.38 0.74
CA ARG A 675 8.32 30.42 1.14
C ARG A 675 9.04 29.08 1.27
N THR A 676 8.34 27.95 1.33
CA THR A 676 8.97 26.62 1.33
C THR A 676 8.35 25.70 0.29
N PRO A 677 9.15 24.90 -0.45
CA PRO A 677 8.61 23.93 -1.42
C PRO A 677 8.13 22.63 -0.74
N TYR A 678 8.41 22.44 0.55
CA TYR A 678 8.31 21.16 1.25
C TYR A 678 7.02 21.03 2.05
N LEU A 679 6.20 20.04 1.68
CA LEU A 679 4.89 19.78 2.29
C LEU A 679 4.97 19.46 3.80
N ASP A 680 6.02 18.77 4.23
CA ASP A 680 6.21 18.42 5.64
C ASP A 680 6.45 19.63 6.55
N ILE A 681 7.10 20.68 6.04
CA ILE A 681 7.36 21.92 6.79
C ILE A 681 6.05 22.71 6.93
N GLU A 682 5.27 22.83 5.85
CA GLU A 682 3.96 23.50 5.86
C GLU A 682 3.01 22.84 6.87
N ILE A 683 2.96 21.50 6.90
CA ILE A 683 2.12 20.74 7.84
C ILE A 683 2.58 20.97 9.28
N ARG A 684 3.89 20.80 9.58
CA ARG A 684 4.43 21.00 10.93
C ARG A 684 4.26 22.44 11.42
N GLY A 685 4.48 23.43 10.55
CA GLY A 685 4.30 24.85 10.85
C GLY A 685 2.84 25.21 11.10
N SER A 686 1.94 24.79 10.22
CA SER A 686 0.49 25.00 10.37
C SER A 686 -0.05 24.34 11.64
N LEU A 687 0.39 23.10 11.94
CA LEU A 687 0.07 22.40 13.18
C LEU A 687 0.57 23.16 14.43
N SER A 688 1.78 23.73 14.36
CA SER A 688 2.34 24.55 15.43
C SER A 688 1.51 25.81 15.71
N ILE A 689 1.10 26.53 14.68
CA ILE A 689 0.25 27.72 14.81
C ILE A 689 -1.16 27.33 15.29
N PHE A 690 -1.71 26.21 14.82
CA PHE A 690 -3.02 25.73 15.25
C PHE A 690 -3.05 25.39 16.74
N ILE A 691 -2.05 24.64 17.23
CA ILE A 691 -1.92 24.29 18.66
C ILE A 691 -1.67 25.54 19.52
N ALA A 692 -0.78 26.45 19.09
CA ALA A 692 -0.57 27.71 19.79
C ALA A 692 -1.86 28.55 19.88
N SER A 693 -2.67 28.55 18.81
CA SER A 693 -3.94 29.26 18.77
C SER A 693 -4.98 28.68 19.72
N VAL A 694 -5.08 27.34 19.79
CA VAL A 694 -5.94 26.63 20.74
C VAL A 694 -5.50 26.90 22.19
N ILE A 695 -4.19 26.83 22.48
CA ILE A 695 -3.66 27.11 23.82
C ILE A 695 -3.97 28.56 24.25
N ALA A 696 -3.72 29.55 23.38
CA ALA A 696 -4.02 30.95 23.68
C ALA A 696 -5.52 31.19 23.98
N MET A 697 -6.42 30.52 23.25
CA MET A 697 -7.86 30.59 23.52
C MET A 697 -8.26 29.91 24.84
N LEU A 698 -7.65 28.78 25.19
CA LEU A 698 -7.91 28.09 26.46
C LEU A 698 -7.40 28.88 27.67
N GLU A 699 -6.25 29.55 27.53
CA GLU A 699 -5.69 30.48 28.52
C GLU A 699 -6.64 31.68 28.72
N ARG A 700 -7.10 32.32 27.63
CA ARG A 700 -8.06 33.45 27.65
C ARG A 700 -9.43 33.10 28.22
N LEU A 701 -9.96 31.90 27.95
CA LEU A 701 -11.27 31.43 28.41
C LEU A 701 -11.24 30.75 29.79
N GLU A 702 -10.07 30.57 30.40
CA GLU A 702 -9.88 29.75 31.60
C GLU A 702 -10.54 28.36 31.44
N GLY A 703 -10.21 27.63 30.37
CA GLY A 703 -10.88 26.36 30.02
C GLY A 703 -10.37 25.12 30.74
N LEU A 704 -9.19 25.20 31.35
CA LEU A 704 -8.47 24.07 31.94
C LEU A 704 -8.47 24.13 33.46
N LYS A 705 -8.45 22.96 34.10
CA LYS A 705 -8.30 22.81 35.56
C LYS A 705 -7.13 23.64 36.08
N PRO A 706 -7.24 24.33 37.24
CA PRO A 706 -6.20 25.21 37.77
C PRO A 706 -4.79 24.58 37.82
N GLN A 707 -4.68 23.29 38.19
CA GLN A 707 -3.40 22.56 38.25
C GLN A 707 -2.70 22.41 36.89
N GLN A 708 -3.44 22.53 35.78
CA GLN A 708 -2.95 22.25 34.42
C GLN A 708 -2.70 23.53 33.63
N ARG A 709 -3.25 24.69 34.07
CA ARG A 709 -3.08 26.00 33.41
C ARG A 709 -1.61 26.37 33.23
N GLU A 710 -0.76 26.10 34.23
CA GLU A 710 0.68 26.37 34.13
C GLU A 710 1.41 25.50 33.08
N LYS A 711 0.91 24.30 32.75
CA LYS A 711 1.51 23.42 31.74
C LYS A 711 1.18 23.93 30.33
N PHE A 712 -0.09 24.26 30.09
CA PHE A 712 -0.60 24.71 28.79
C PHE A 712 -0.69 26.24 28.73
N THR A 713 0.46 26.90 28.73
CA THR A 713 0.58 28.35 28.45
C THR A 713 1.19 28.57 27.08
N LEU A 714 0.87 29.68 26.42
CA LEU A 714 1.43 29.99 25.10
C LEU A 714 2.98 30.02 25.09
N LYS A 715 3.60 30.36 26.22
CA LYS A 715 5.07 30.35 26.42
C LYS A 715 5.69 28.93 26.40
N LYS A 716 4.90 27.91 26.75
CA LYS A 716 5.31 26.49 26.73
C LYS A 716 4.83 25.75 25.48
N ALA A 717 4.07 26.41 24.59
CA ALA A 717 3.67 25.84 23.31
C ALA A 717 4.92 25.51 22.45
N PRO A 718 4.88 24.42 21.67
CA PRO A 718 6.06 23.92 20.98
C PRO A 718 6.53 24.91 19.91
N GLN A 719 7.81 25.25 20.00
CA GLN A 719 8.51 26.10 19.05
C GLN A 719 9.18 25.20 18.02
N CYS A 720 8.44 24.77 16.98
CA CYS A 720 9.04 24.14 15.81
C CYS A 720 9.43 25.20 14.76
N ARG A 721 10.54 24.97 14.04
CA ARG A 721 10.91 25.71 12.83
C ARG A 721 9.81 25.57 11.76
N VAL A 722 9.66 26.60 10.95
CA VAL A 722 8.63 26.77 9.93
C VAL A 722 9.21 27.11 8.56
N LEU A 723 10.52 27.36 8.46
CA LEU A 723 11.25 27.55 7.19
C LEU A 723 12.27 26.44 6.90
N GLN A 724 12.65 25.64 7.89
CA GLN A 724 13.74 24.66 7.80
C GLN A 724 13.34 23.30 8.39
N ARG A 725 13.87 22.20 7.81
CA ARG A 725 13.62 20.85 8.32
C ARG A 725 14.35 20.53 9.63
N LEU A 726 15.61 20.96 9.73
CA LEU A 726 16.57 20.64 10.77
C LEU A 726 17.33 21.91 11.25
N PRO A 727 17.62 22.05 12.55
CA PRO A 727 17.01 21.31 13.65
C PRO A 727 15.52 21.67 13.76
N TRP A 728 14.67 20.76 14.21
CA TRP A 728 13.22 21.08 14.30
C TRP A 728 12.92 22.15 15.37
N GLN A 729 13.74 22.28 16.40
CA GLN A 729 13.54 23.27 17.47
C GLN A 729 13.87 24.69 17.00
N PHE A 730 12.97 25.61 17.35
CA PHE A 730 13.10 27.04 17.09
C PHE A 730 13.47 27.79 18.37
N ASP A 731 14.64 28.45 18.36
CA ASP A 731 15.03 29.44 19.37
C ASP A 731 14.77 30.85 18.80
N PRO A 732 13.83 31.63 19.38
CA PRO A 732 13.50 32.98 18.91
C PRO A 732 14.62 34.02 19.07
N THR A 733 15.71 33.69 19.77
CA THR A 733 16.91 34.53 19.80
C THR A 733 17.87 34.25 18.64
N SER A 734 17.76 33.07 18.01
CA SER A 734 18.64 32.63 16.92
C SER A 734 18.19 33.07 15.52
N ASP A 735 16.88 33.17 15.28
CA ASP A 735 16.29 33.50 13.98
C ASP A 735 15.08 34.45 14.15
N PRO A 736 15.29 35.79 13.97
CA PRO A 736 14.24 36.78 14.19
C PRO A 736 13.20 36.83 13.06
N ASP A 737 13.54 36.37 11.85
CA ASP A 737 12.61 36.35 10.72
C ASP A 737 11.58 35.24 10.92
N GLU A 738 12.04 34.06 11.33
CA GLU A 738 11.18 32.94 11.72
C GLU A 738 10.33 33.29 12.96
N ALA A 739 10.87 34.09 13.89
CA ALA A 739 10.12 34.65 15.02
C ALA A 739 8.96 35.56 14.57
N SER A 740 9.23 36.48 13.63
CA SER A 740 8.20 37.39 13.11
C SER A 740 7.10 36.62 12.42
N ILE A 741 7.44 35.67 11.53
CA ILE A 741 6.46 34.84 10.81
C ILE A 741 5.55 34.09 11.80
N ARG A 742 6.12 33.38 12.79
CA ARG A 742 5.31 32.67 13.81
C ARG A 742 4.41 33.64 14.59
N SER A 743 4.92 34.82 14.95
CA SER A 743 4.15 35.87 15.65
C SER A 743 3.00 36.40 14.81
N ASP A 744 3.23 36.66 13.53
CA ASP A 744 2.26 37.27 12.62
C ASP A 744 1.20 36.28 12.14
N SER A 745 1.57 35.01 11.90
CA SER A 745 0.60 33.92 11.67
C SER A 745 -0.32 33.71 12.88
N LEU A 746 0.23 33.76 14.11
CA LEU A 746 -0.58 33.63 15.33
C LEU A 746 -1.50 34.84 15.53
N LYS A 747 -1.03 36.07 15.28
CA LYS A 747 -1.87 37.28 15.28
C LYS A 747 -2.96 37.22 14.21
N ALA A 748 -2.71 36.65 13.03
CA ALA A 748 -3.72 36.55 11.98
C ALA A 748 -4.92 35.66 12.41
N VAL A 749 -4.64 34.57 13.14
CA VAL A 749 -5.65 33.61 13.62
C VAL A 749 -6.35 34.10 14.89
N VAL A 750 -5.58 34.51 15.90
CA VAL A 750 -6.07 34.79 17.27
C VAL A 750 -6.31 36.29 17.50
N GLY A 751 -5.88 37.14 16.57
CA GLY A 751 -6.09 38.59 16.62
C GLY A 751 -5.40 39.24 17.81
N VAL A 752 -6.11 40.21 18.41
CA VAL A 752 -5.66 40.93 19.61
C VAL A 752 -5.39 40.00 20.79
N LEU A 753 -6.04 38.83 20.86
CA LEU A 753 -5.92 37.87 21.97
C LEU A 753 -4.53 37.19 22.04
N SER A 754 -3.66 37.41 21.05
CA SER A 754 -2.31 36.83 20.98
C SER A 754 -1.23 37.59 21.76
N VAL A 755 -1.51 38.79 22.30
CA VAL A 755 -0.49 39.71 22.83
C VAL A 755 -0.72 40.11 24.30
N GLY A 756 0.15 39.60 25.18
CA GLY A 756 0.42 40.16 26.51
C GLY A 756 -0.51 39.72 27.65
N GLU A 757 -0.33 40.34 28.82
CA GLU A 757 -1.06 40.10 30.09
C GLU A 757 -2.51 40.60 30.03
N GLN A 758 -3.28 40.13 29.06
CA GLN A 758 -4.70 40.43 28.99
C GLN A 758 -5.44 39.71 30.11
N LYS A 759 -6.47 40.37 30.65
CA LYS A 759 -7.33 39.77 31.67
C LYS A 759 -8.06 38.56 31.07
N THR A 760 -8.53 37.64 31.90
CA THR A 760 -9.31 36.52 31.39
C THR A 760 -10.71 36.99 30.98
N PHE A 761 -11.37 36.28 30.05
CA PHE A 761 -12.70 36.66 29.57
C PHE A 761 -13.72 36.88 30.72
N PRO A 762 -13.82 36.01 31.75
CA PRO A 762 -14.68 36.26 32.90
C PRO A 762 -14.32 37.56 33.65
N GLY A 763 -13.02 37.86 33.79
CA GLY A 763 -12.53 39.06 34.47
C GLY A 763 -12.87 40.36 33.76
N GLU A 764 -12.89 40.38 32.41
CA GLU A 764 -13.28 41.58 31.63
C GLU A 764 -14.79 41.83 31.62
N VAL A 765 -15.58 40.75 31.60
CA VAL A 765 -17.05 40.83 31.72
C VAL A 765 -17.44 41.39 33.08
N GLU A 766 -16.88 40.86 34.17
CA GLU A 766 -17.16 41.38 35.52
C GLU A 766 -16.62 42.80 35.73
N ALA A 767 -15.45 43.15 35.18
CA ALA A 767 -14.97 44.54 35.19
C ALA A 767 -15.92 45.51 34.45
N SER A 768 -16.53 45.05 33.36
CA SER A 768 -17.51 45.85 32.60
C SER A 768 -18.83 46.02 33.35
N ILE A 769 -19.30 44.98 34.05
CA ILE A 769 -20.48 45.02 34.93
C ILE A 769 -20.22 45.92 36.15
N ALA A 770 -19.04 45.82 36.78
CA ALA A 770 -18.63 46.69 37.88
C ALA A 770 -18.58 48.16 37.46
N SER A 771 -18.02 48.44 36.27
CA SER A 771 -18.00 49.79 35.68
C SER A 771 -19.40 50.37 35.43
N LEU A 772 -20.40 49.55 35.07
CA LEU A 772 -21.79 49.99 34.95
C LEU A 772 -22.40 50.24 36.33
N THR A 773 -22.18 49.32 37.28
CA THR A 773 -22.74 49.38 38.64
C THR A 773 -22.26 50.62 39.39
N GLN A 774 -20.97 50.98 39.25
CA GLN A 774 -20.40 52.20 39.81
C GLN A 774 -21.06 53.49 39.29
N ARG A 775 -21.69 53.44 38.10
CA ARG A 775 -22.28 54.62 37.43
C ARG A 775 -23.70 54.96 37.89
N PHE A 776 -24.40 54.03 38.57
CA PHE A 776 -25.78 54.21 39.05
C PHE A 776 -25.90 54.36 40.57
N ALA A 777 -24.78 54.48 41.29
CA ALA A 777 -24.72 54.43 42.76
C ALA A 777 -25.33 53.13 43.33
N ALA A 778 -25.59 53.08 44.64
CA ALA A 778 -25.92 51.85 45.35
C ALA A 778 -27.26 51.18 44.94
N ASP A 779 -28.21 51.95 44.39
CA ASP A 779 -29.53 51.46 44.00
C ASP A 779 -29.71 51.38 42.49
N LEU A 780 -29.13 50.32 41.89
CA LEU A 780 -29.46 49.93 40.53
C LEU A 780 -30.96 49.55 40.46
N PRO A 781 -31.77 50.16 39.56
CA PRO A 781 -33.19 49.85 39.41
C PRO A 781 -33.44 48.35 39.16
N TYR A 782 -34.57 47.84 39.67
CA TYR A 782 -34.91 46.40 39.60
C TYR A 782 -34.79 45.80 38.18
N TYR A 783 -35.33 46.49 37.17
CA TYR A 783 -35.26 46.05 35.77
C TYR A 783 -33.82 46.00 35.21
N LEU A 784 -32.91 46.85 35.70
CA LEU A 784 -31.49 46.79 35.34
C LEU A 784 -30.75 45.67 36.07
N LYS A 785 -31.15 45.31 37.30
CA LYS A 785 -30.62 44.14 38.03
C LYS A 785 -30.95 42.83 37.30
N GLU A 786 -32.20 42.65 36.86
CA GLU A 786 -32.57 41.49 36.03
C GLU A 786 -31.79 41.45 34.70
N TYR A 787 -31.62 42.61 34.05
CA TYR A 787 -30.86 42.69 32.80
C TYR A 787 -29.38 42.29 32.96
N VAL A 788 -28.71 42.72 34.04
CA VAL A 788 -27.32 42.32 34.34
C VAL A 788 -27.21 40.81 34.60
N ASN A 789 -28.19 40.19 35.26
CA ASN A 789 -28.21 38.75 35.48
C ASN A 789 -28.43 37.97 34.18
N HIS A 790 -29.34 38.42 33.31
CA HIS A 790 -29.52 37.86 31.97
C HIS A 790 -28.22 37.94 31.15
N VAL A 791 -27.53 39.07 31.21
CA VAL A 791 -26.23 39.28 30.55
C VAL A 791 -25.16 38.30 31.05
N ARG A 792 -25.02 38.09 32.37
CA ARG A 792 -24.10 37.09 32.94
C ARG A 792 -24.42 35.67 32.48
N SER A 793 -25.71 35.31 32.43
CA SER A 793 -26.15 34.01 31.94
C SER A 793 -25.78 33.81 30.47
N ASN A 794 -25.93 34.85 29.65
CA ASN A 794 -25.62 34.80 28.21
C ASN A 794 -24.10 34.70 27.94
N THR A 795 -23.27 35.49 28.63
CA THR A 795 -21.80 35.39 28.49
C THR A 795 -21.25 34.08 29.07
N GLY A 796 -21.87 33.56 30.13
CA GLY A 796 -21.59 32.21 30.65
C GLY A 796 -21.90 31.12 29.63
N SER A 797 -23.05 31.20 28.95
CA SER A 797 -23.43 30.28 27.87
C SER A 797 -22.45 30.35 26.69
N LEU A 798 -22.08 31.55 26.24
CA LEU A 798 -21.10 31.75 25.17
C LEU A 798 -19.73 31.13 25.52
N ARG A 799 -19.26 31.30 26.77
CA ARG A 799 -18.03 30.67 27.25
C ARG A 799 -18.13 29.14 27.26
N ALA A 800 -19.25 28.60 27.74
CA ALA A 800 -19.46 27.15 27.78
C ALA A 800 -19.49 26.54 26.36
N GLU A 801 -20.17 27.18 25.42
CA GLU A 801 -20.20 26.79 24.01
C GLU A 801 -18.80 26.85 23.36
N ALA A 802 -18.08 27.96 23.55
CA ALA A 802 -16.71 28.12 23.07
C ALA A 802 -15.75 27.05 23.62
N LEU A 803 -15.86 26.72 24.91
CA LEU A 803 -15.07 25.66 25.54
C LEU A 803 -15.45 24.27 25.04
N ALA A 804 -16.74 24.00 24.79
CA ALA A 804 -17.20 22.73 24.23
C ALA A 804 -16.68 22.55 22.80
N GLN A 805 -16.70 23.60 21.97
CA GLN A 805 -16.10 23.60 20.63
C GLN A 805 -14.58 23.37 20.70
N LEU A 806 -13.84 24.08 21.55
CA LEU A 806 -12.40 23.86 21.72
C LEU A 806 -12.06 22.46 22.24
N LYS A 807 -12.88 21.89 23.13
CA LYS A 807 -12.73 20.51 23.63
C LYS A 807 -12.93 19.49 22.51
N ALA A 808 -13.95 19.65 21.67
CA ALA A 808 -14.14 18.84 20.47
C ALA A 808 -12.95 18.97 19.50
N THR A 809 -12.49 20.20 19.22
CA THR A 809 -11.33 20.46 18.37
C THR A 809 -10.05 19.81 18.92
N CYS A 810 -9.80 19.86 20.24
CA CYS A 810 -8.64 19.18 20.85
C CYS A 810 -8.72 17.66 20.69
N LEU A 811 -9.90 17.06 20.85
CA LEU A 811 -10.09 15.62 20.68
C LEU A 811 -9.90 15.18 19.23
N GLN A 812 -10.48 15.91 18.26
CA GLN A 812 -10.29 15.68 16.83
C GLN A 812 -8.81 15.87 16.42
N LEU A 813 -8.16 16.92 16.92
CA LEU A 813 -6.75 17.19 16.67
C LEU A 813 -5.86 16.06 17.18
N ARG A 814 -6.14 15.56 18.40
CA ARG A 814 -5.37 14.50 19.05
C ARG A 814 -5.56 13.12 18.42
N ASN A 815 -6.79 12.77 18.05
CA ASN A 815 -7.15 11.42 17.63
C ASN A 815 -7.10 11.22 16.11
N ASP A 816 -7.39 12.26 15.33
CA ASP A 816 -7.57 12.15 13.88
C ASP A 816 -6.51 12.98 13.14
N VAL A 817 -6.45 14.29 13.39
CA VAL A 817 -5.65 15.22 12.57
C VAL A 817 -4.15 15.01 12.77
N ILE A 818 -3.63 14.87 14.00
CA ILE A 818 -2.19 14.63 14.22
C ILE A 818 -1.75 13.27 13.65
N PRO A 819 -2.46 12.15 13.86
CA PRO A 819 -2.13 10.90 13.20
C PRO A 819 -2.14 10.99 11.67
N GLN A 820 -3.13 11.63 11.06
CA GLN A 820 -3.14 11.85 9.60
C GLN A 820 -2.01 12.79 9.14
N ALA A 821 -1.72 13.85 9.90
CA ALA A 821 -0.59 14.74 9.65
C ALA A 821 0.75 14.01 9.69
N SER A 822 0.92 13.03 10.59
CA SER A 822 2.13 12.21 10.63
C SER A 822 2.29 11.36 9.37
N LEU A 823 1.20 10.81 8.83
CA LEU A 823 1.25 10.05 7.58
C LEU A 823 1.64 10.94 6.40
N ALA A 824 1.02 12.12 6.27
CA ALA A 824 1.35 13.07 5.21
C ALA A 824 2.79 13.58 5.33
N VAL A 825 3.25 13.93 6.55
CA VAL A 825 4.64 14.37 6.81
C VAL A 825 5.65 13.28 6.45
N PHE A 826 5.48 12.05 6.91
CA PHE A 826 6.43 10.97 6.63
C PHE A 826 6.41 10.52 5.17
N THR A 827 5.25 10.59 4.49
CA THR A 827 5.14 10.33 3.04
C THR A 827 5.83 11.42 2.21
N ALA A 828 5.73 12.70 2.62
CA ALA A 828 6.46 13.78 1.97
C ALA A 828 7.98 13.65 2.17
N ILE A 829 8.44 13.28 3.37
CA ILE A 829 9.87 13.05 3.66
C ILE A 829 10.41 11.86 2.84
N GLU A 830 9.67 10.75 2.79
CA GLU A 830 9.96 9.57 1.96
C GLU A 830 10.11 9.97 0.48
N SER A 831 9.09 10.63 -0.10
CA SER A 831 9.09 11.04 -1.50
C SER A 831 10.23 12.00 -1.84
N ASP A 832 10.50 13.01 -0.98
CA ASP A 832 11.56 13.99 -1.23
C ASP A 832 12.95 13.38 -1.06
N ALA A 833 13.14 12.47 -0.10
CA ALA A 833 14.42 11.77 0.10
C ALA A 833 14.76 10.87 -1.09
N VAL A 834 13.78 10.10 -1.59
CA VAL A 834 13.92 9.26 -2.78
C VAL A 834 14.22 10.11 -4.01
N ALA A 835 13.45 11.18 -4.27
CA ALA A 835 13.65 12.03 -5.44
C ALA A 835 15.01 12.76 -5.44
N GLN A 836 15.47 13.21 -4.26
CA GLN A 836 16.81 13.83 -4.13
C GLN A 836 17.93 12.81 -4.35
N LEU A 837 17.79 11.60 -3.80
CA LEU A 837 18.75 10.51 -3.99
C LEU A 837 18.81 10.06 -5.46
N GLU A 838 17.67 9.78 -6.07
CA GLU A 838 17.55 9.36 -7.48
C GLU A 838 18.16 10.41 -8.41
N SER A 839 17.87 11.70 -8.20
CA SER A 839 18.47 12.79 -8.97
C SER A 839 19.99 12.88 -8.79
N ALA A 840 20.50 12.67 -7.57
CA ALA A 840 21.94 12.72 -7.29
C ALA A 840 22.70 11.52 -7.89
N LEU A 841 22.14 10.31 -7.74
CA LEU A 841 22.68 9.08 -8.34
C LEU A 841 22.65 9.13 -9.86
N THR A 842 21.53 9.53 -10.47
CA THR A 842 21.41 9.69 -11.93
C THR A 842 22.49 10.64 -12.45
N ALA A 843 22.65 11.80 -11.81
CA ALA A 843 23.69 12.75 -12.19
C ALA A 843 25.12 12.18 -12.06
N ALA A 844 25.38 11.30 -11.09
CA ALA A 844 26.67 10.61 -10.95
C ALA A 844 26.87 9.53 -12.04
N MET A 845 25.84 8.73 -12.32
CA MET A 845 25.86 7.71 -13.38
C MET A 845 26.01 8.34 -14.77
N ASP A 846 25.38 9.49 -15.04
CA ASP A 846 25.55 10.25 -16.27
C ASP A 846 27.00 10.75 -16.45
N ARG A 847 27.62 11.25 -15.37
CA ARG A 847 29.04 11.66 -15.39
C ARG A 847 29.96 10.48 -15.71
N CYS A 848 29.73 9.33 -15.08
CA CYS A 848 30.48 8.10 -15.28
C CYS A 848 30.31 7.57 -16.72
N SER A 849 29.08 7.47 -17.19
CA SER A 849 28.75 7.02 -18.56
C SER A 849 29.40 7.94 -19.60
N GLY A 850 29.35 9.26 -19.40
CA GLY A 850 30.05 10.24 -20.25
C GLY A 850 31.58 10.23 -20.15
N LEU A 851 32.18 9.58 -19.15
CA LEU A 851 33.61 9.26 -19.12
C LEU A 851 33.89 7.97 -19.91
N CYS A 852 33.08 6.94 -19.73
CA CYS A 852 33.16 5.68 -20.48
C CYS A 852 33.04 5.91 -21.99
N GLU A 853 32.04 6.68 -22.46
CA GLU A 853 31.89 7.03 -23.88
C GLU A 853 33.12 7.74 -24.49
N ARG A 854 33.86 8.52 -23.69
CA ARG A 854 35.09 9.17 -24.13
C ARG A 854 36.25 8.17 -24.18
N SER A 855 36.25 7.20 -23.27
CA SER A 855 37.14 6.04 -23.29
C SER A 855 36.91 5.18 -24.53
N ASP A 856 35.64 4.86 -24.86
CA ASP A 856 35.24 4.05 -26.03
C ASP A 856 35.71 4.67 -27.34
N LYS A 857 35.60 5.99 -27.47
CA LYS A 857 36.07 6.74 -28.64
C LYS A 857 37.59 6.62 -28.78
N LYS A 858 38.35 6.77 -27.69
CA LYS A 858 39.81 6.56 -27.69
C LYS A 858 40.19 5.12 -28.02
N HIS A 859 39.56 4.13 -27.41
CA HIS A 859 39.77 2.71 -27.69
C HIS A 859 39.50 2.39 -29.17
N SER A 860 38.40 2.89 -29.73
CA SER A 860 38.07 2.78 -31.16
C SER A 860 39.09 3.46 -32.09
N GLU A 861 39.71 4.56 -31.66
CA GLU A 861 40.81 5.22 -32.38
C GLU A 861 42.12 4.41 -32.28
N HIS A 862 42.39 3.80 -31.12
CA HIS A 862 43.53 2.93 -30.91
C HIS A 862 43.43 1.65 -31.75
N LEU A 863 42.28 0.95 -31.76
CA LEU A 863 42.04 -0.22 -32.62
C LEU A 863 42.23 0.11 -34.11
N LYS A 864 41.67 1.22 -34.61
CA LYS A 864 41.88 1.66 -36.00
C LYS A 864 43.34 2.00 -36.31
N THR A 865 44.12 2.38 -35.30
CA THR A 865 45.56 2.65 -35.44
C THR A 865 46.35 1.34 -35.44
N LEU A 866 45.98 0.38 -34.58
CA LEU A 866 46.51 -0.99 -34.56
C LEU A 866 46.28 -1.70 -35.91
N GLU A 867 45.05 -1.70 -36.42
CA GLU A 867 44.70 -2.23 -37.75
C GLU A 867 45.54 -1.62 -38.88
N ARG A 868 45.88 -0.32 -38.77
CA ARG A 868 46.71 0.35 -39.79
C ARG A 868 48.17 -0.10 -39.71
N ILE A 869 48.68 -0.36 -38.51
CA ILE A 869 50.06 -0.84 -38.29
C ILE A 869 50.16 -2.31 -38.71
N GLY A 870 49.23 -3.18 -38.29
CA GLY A 870 49.25 -4.61 -38.61
C GLY A 870 49.18 -4.95 -40.11
N ARG A 871 48.62 -4.05 -40.94
CA ARG A 871 48.59 -4.19 -42.41
C ARG A 871 49.92 -3.88 -43.11
N LEU A 872 50.99 -3.54 -42.39
CA LEU A 872 52.32 -3.34 -42.96
C LEU A 872 53.04 -4.69 -43.05
N GLU A 873 53.22 -5.22 -44.26
CA GLU A 873 53.79 -6.56 -44.53
C GLU A 873 55.20 -6.79 -43.95
N THR A 874 55.94 -5.70 -43.67
CA THR A 874 57.18 -5.72 -42.89
C THR A 874 57.19 -4.50 -41.94
N PRO A 875 57.19 -4.69 -40.61
CA PRO A 875 57.30 -3.57 -39.70
C PRO A 875 58.71 -2.98 -39.72
N ASP A 876 58.84 -1.72 -40.17
CA ASP A 876 60.05 -0.94 -39.94
C ASP A 876 60.19 -0.64 -38.43
N LEU A 877 61.42 -0.40 -37.95
CA LEU A 877 61.71 -0.09 -36.54
C LEU A 877 60.87 1.09 -35.97
N GLU A 878 60.48 2.05 -36.82
CA GLU A 878 59.59 3.15 -36.44
C GLU A 878 58.16 2.68 -36.15
N SER A 879 57.70 1.61 -36.81
CA SER A 879 56.36 1.04 -36.61
C SER A 879 56.28 0.16 -35.35
N GLU A 880 57.34 -0.57 -35.01
CA GLU A 880 57.47 -1.26 -33.70
C GLU A 880 57.42 -0.23 -32.55
N LEU A 881 58.20 0.86 -32.66
CA LEU A 881 58.18 1.95 -31.68
C LEU A 881 56.80 2.62 -31.57
N ALA A 882 56.10 2.79 -32.71
CA ALA A 882 54.74 3.33 -32.73
C ALA A 882 53.75 2.38 -32.04
N LEU A 883 53.91 1.06 -32.19
CA LEU A 883 53.09 0.05 -31.53
C LEU A 883 53.32 0.02 -30.02
N VAL A 884 54.57 0.04 -29.55
CA VAL A 884 54.89 0.09 -28.11
C VAL A 884 54.25 1.32 -27.46
N LYS A 885 54.29 2.48 -28.14
CA LYS A 885 53.60 3.71 -27.70
C LYS A 885 52.07 3.55 -27.69
N LEU A 886 51.50 2.82 -28.65
CA LEU A 886 50.06 2.55 -28.71
C LEU A 886 49.60 1.60 -27.58
N LYS A 887 50.33 0.51 -27.34
CA LYS A 887 50.12 -0.44 -26.22
C LYS A 887 50.16 0.30 -24.87
N ARG A 888 51.14 1.18 -24.66
CA ARG A 888 51.22 2.06 -23.48
C ARG A 888 50.00 2.99 -23.36
N ARG A 889 49.58 3.64 -24.45
CA ARG A 889 48.41 4.54 -24.45
C ARG A 889 47.10 3.82 -24.15
N GLU A 890 46.94 2.60 -24.65
CA GLU A 890 45.77 1.79 -24.34
C GLU A 890 45.77 1.32 -22.87
N THR A 891 46.93 0.90 -22.35
CA THR A 891 47.08 0.55 -20.93
C THR A 891 46.73 1.74 -20.03
N VAL A 892 47.21 2.95 -20.36
CA VAL A 892 46.87 4.19 -19.64
C VAL A 892 45.39 4.54 -19.77
N ARG A 893 44.78 4.33 -20.95
CA ARG A 893 43.33 4.53 -21.16
C ARG A 893 42.50 3.58 -20.31
N HIS A 894 42.83 2.28 -20.30
CA HIS A 894 42.15 1.28 -19.48
C HIS A 894 42.28 1.64 -17.99
N LEU A 895 43.50 1.86 -17.50
CA LEU A 895 43.73 2.24 -16.10
C LEU A 895 42.95 3.51 -15.69
N SER A 896 42.93 4.53 -16.56
CA SER A 896 42.17 5.76 -16.34
C SER A 896 40.66 5.52 -16.30
N ALA A 897 40.14 4.64 -17.16
CA ALA A 897 38.72 4.28 -17.20
C ALA A 897 38.29 3.45 -15.99
N SER A 898 39.07 2.43 -15.61
CA SER A 898 38.84 1.64 -14.41
C SER A 898 38.93 2.51 -13.16
N THR A 899 39.92 3.39 -13.05
CA THR A 899 40.02 4.37 -11.93
C THR A 899 38.80 5.29 -11.86
N ALA A 900 38.28 5.75 -13.01
CA ALA A 900 37.06 6.54 -13.07
C ALA A 900 35.80 5.75 -12.65
N LEU A 901 35.72 4.46 -12.97
CA LEU A 901 34.65 3.55 -12.50
C LEU A 901 34.71 3.34 -10.98
N TYR A 902 35.90 3.10 -10.41
CA TYR A 902 36.09 3.02 -8.96
C TYR A 902 35.70 4.33 -8.27
N ALA A 903 36.12 5.48 -8.81
CA ALA A 903 35.73 6.79 -8.28
C ALA A 903 34.21 7.02 -8.34
N ALA A 904 33.54 6.57 -9.41
CA ALA A 904 32.08 6.65 -9.53
C ALA A 904 31.34 5.71 -8.57
N ARG A 905 31.84 4.48 -8.35
CA ARG A 905 31.32 3.54 -7.34
C ARG A 905 31.44 4.13 -5.92
N ALA A 906 32.57 4.77 -5.62
CA ALA A 906 32.79 5.48 -4.36
C ALA A 906 31.90 6.73 -4.20
N GLU A 907 31.72 7.52 -5.26
CA GLU A 907 30.82 8.69 -5.26
C GLU A 907 29.36 8.28 -5.04
N ALA A 908 28.89 7.24 -5.73
CA ALA A 908 27.54 6.71 -5.59
C ALA A 908 27.27 6.11 -4.19
N PHE A 909 28.21 5.34 -3.64
CA PHE A 909 28.13 4.86 -2.27
C PHE A 909 28.03 6.02 -1.27
N LYS A 910 28.87 7.06 -1.43
CA LYS A 910 28.82 8.24 -0.58
C LYS A 910 27.47 8.98 -0.68
N ILE A 911 26.93 9.13 -1.89
CA ILE A 911 25.60 9.74 -2.11
C ILE A 911 24.50 8.96 -1.38
N LEU A 912 24.55 7.63 -1.41
CA LEU A 912 23.62 6.76 -0.67
C LEU A 912 23.75 6.92 0.85
N VAL A 913 24.97 6.95 1.39
CA VAL A 913 25.23 7.12 2.83
C VAL A 913 24.81 8.51 3.32
N ASP A 914 25.26 9.57 2.65
CA ASP A 914 24.95 10.96 3.03
C ASP A 914 23.43 11.22 2.92
N GLY A 915 22.78 10.74 1.85
CA GLY A 915 21.33 10.82 1.66
C GLY A 915 20.56 10.01 2.70
N GLY A 916 21.02 8.80 3.04
CA GLY A 916 20.39 7.92 4.02
C GLY A 916 20.44 8.50 5.44
N LEU A 917 21.59 9.06 5.83
CA LEU A 917 21.75 9.76 7.11
C LEU A 917 20.87 11.02 7.18
N ALA A 918 20.85 11.84 6.12
CA ALA A 918 19.99 13.04 6.07
C ALA A 918 18.49 12.69 6.15
N ALA A 919 18.07 11.58 5.53
CA ALA A 919 16.71 11.06 5.67
C ALA A 919 16.42 10.64 7.13
N CYS A 920 17.32 9.89 7.76
CA CYS A 920 17.16 9.46 9.16
C CYS A 920 17.00 10.65 10.12
N GLU A 921 17.89 11.65 10.03
CA GLU A 921 17.79 12.85 10.86
C GLU A 921 16.47 13.60 10.65
N THR A 922 16.00 13.68 9.40
CA THR A 922 14.73 14.32 9.05
C THR A 922 13.53 13.55 9.61
N PHE A 923 13.52 12.22 9.54
CA PHE A 923 12.49 11.36 10.13
C PHE A 923 12.41 11.54 11.65
N ASP A 924 13.54 11.48 12.37
CA ASP A 924 13.54 11.63 13.83
C ASP A 924 13.18 13.06 14.28
N ALA A 925 13.63 14.09 13.58
CA ALA A 925 13.28 15.47 13.89
C ALA A 925 11.80 15.80 13.61
N ALA A 926 11.23 15.23 12.54
CA ALA A 926 9.80 15.32 12.26
C ALA A 926 8.98 14.56 13.30
N PHE A 927 9.40 13.35 13.66
CA PHE A 927 8.79 12.55 14.71
C PHE A 927 8.79 13.26 16.06
N GLU A 928 9.92 13.83 16.49
CA GLU A 928 10.00 14.57 17.74
C GLU A 928 9.08 15.80 17.72
N CYS A 929 9.12 16.65 16.68
CA CYS A 929 8.22 17.81 16.58
C CYS A 929 6.73 17.38 16.64
N ILE A 930 6.32 16.31 15.93
CA ILE A 930 4.95 15.78 15.98
C ILE A 930 4.58 15.27 17.37
N LEU A 931 5.48 14.56 18.07
CA LEU A 931 5.23 14.11 19.43
C LEU A 931 5.09 15.29 20.41
N LYS A 932 5.94 16.31 20.30
CA LYS A 932 5.82 17.53 21.13
C LYS A 932 4.53 18.31 20.83
N HIS A 933 4.06 18.33 19.58
CA HIS A 933 2.72 18.83 19.24
C HIS A 933 1.63 18.01 19.93
N LEU A 934 1.70 16.68 19.87
CA LEU A 934 0.73 15.77 20.48
C LEU A 934 0.72 15.82 22.02
N ASP A 935 1.87 16.04 22.65
CA ASP A 935 1.99 16.29 24.10
C ASP A 935 1.37 17.63 24.52
N SER A 936 1.36 18.62 23.61
CA SER A 936 0.89 19.97 23.85
C SER A 936 -0.61 20.18 23.61
N VAL A 937 -1.33 19.18 23.07
CA VAL A 937 -2.80 19.22 22.93
C VAL A 937 -3.48 18.75 24.23
N PRO A 938 -4.28 19.60 24.91
CA PRO A 938 -5.01 19.21 26.12
C PRO A 938 -5.97 18.04 25.89
N TRP A 939 -6.12 17.22 26.92
CA TRP A 939 -7.00 16.05 26.92
C TRP A 939 -8.39 16.44 27.39
N GLY A 940 -9.43 15.73 26.94
CA GLY A 940 -10.81 15.99 27.38
C GLY A 940 -10.99 15.98 28.92
N GLU A 941 -10.19 15.20 29.64
CA GLU A 941 -10.20 15.05 31.11
C GLU A 941 -9.49 16.22 31.85
N LEU A 942 -8.75 17.10 31.15
CA LEU A 942 -8.06 18.27 31.74
C LEU A 942 -8.89 19.57 31.68
N PHE A 943 -10.00 19.57 30.95
CA PHE A 943 -10.95 20.69 30.92
C PHE A 943 -11.69 20.80 32.26
N ASP A 944 -12.02 22.03 32.65
CA ASP A 944 -12.99 22.27 33.73
C ASP A 944 -14.38 21.79 33.29
N SER A 945 -15.22 21.33 34.23
CA SER A 945 -16.55 20.80 33.92
C SER A 945 -17.43 21.84 33.22
N ILE A 946 -17.82 21.56 31.97
CA ILE A 946 -18.58 22.50 31.13
C ILE A 946 -20.08 22.40 31.48
N PRO A 947 -20.72 23.47 31.97
CA PRO A 947 -22.13 23.43 32.37
C PRO A 947 -23.04 23.03 31.20
N GLY A 948 -23.88 22.01 31.43
CA GLY A 948 -24.90 21.57 30.46
C GLY A 948 -24.41 20.65 29.33
N VAL A 949 -23.11 20.29 29.30
CA VAL A 949 -22.55 19.43 28.23
C VAL A 949 -22.14 18.04 28.74
N GLU A 950 -21.70 17.90 29.99
CA GLU A 950 -21.15 16.64 30.50
C GLU A 950 -21.92 16.06 31.69
N ASP A 951 -22.79 15.08 31.41
CA ASP A 951 -23.15 14.05 32.39
C ASP A 951 -21.91 13.16 32.62
N THR A 952 -21.12 13.50 33.64
CA THR A 952 -19.90 12.77 33.99
C THR A 952 -20.22 11.39 34.56
N VAL A 953 -20.49 10.43 33.69
CA VAL A 953 -20.55 9.00 34.06
C VAL A 953 -19.12 8.55 34.41
N PRO A 954 -18.80 8.27 35.69
CA PRO A 954 -17.44 7.88 36.07
C PRO A 954 -17.06 6.58 35.37
N ARG A 955 -15.90 6.59 34.70
CA ARG A 955 -15.42 5.50 33.85
C ARG A 955 -15.15 4.26 34.72
N ARG A 956 -16.09 3.30 34.71
CA ARG A 956 -15.99 2.07 35.52
C ARG A 956 -14.69 1.33 35.23
N MET A 957 -13.79 1.24 36.21
CA MET A 957 -12.60 0.40 36.11
C MET A 957 -12.99 -1.08 36.03
N SER A 958 -12.22 -1.88 35.29
CA SER A 958 -12.44 -3.32 35.23
C SER A 958 -12.11 -3.97 36.57
N LEU A 959 -12.92 -4.96 36.98
CA LEU A 959 -12.75 -5.66 38.25
C LEU A 959 -11.35 -6.30 38.38
N LYS A 960 -10.78 -6.77 37.26
CA LYS A 960 -9.41 -7.30 37.21
C LYS A 960 -8.33 -6.24 37.55
N ARG A 961 -8.53 -4.97 37.16
CA ARG A 961 -7.59 -3.88 37.50
C ARG A 961 -7.68 -3.53 38.99
N LEU A 962 -8.90 -3.44 39.51
CA LEU A 962 -9.17 -3.24 40.95
C LEU A 962 -8.58 -4.36 41.82
N MET A 963 -8.69 -5.63 41.38
CA MET A 963 -8.08 -6.77 42.08
C MET A 963 -6.55 -6.70 42.07
N ARG A 964 -5.92 -6.44 40.91
CA ARG A 964 -4.46 -6.28 40.85
C ARG A 964 -3.94 -5.16 41.74
N MET A 965 -4.65 -4.04 41.85
CA MET A 965 -4.29 -2.95 42.80
C MET A 965 -4.37 -3.42 44.26
N ARG A 966 -5.44 -4.13 44.62
CA ARG A 966 -5.61 -4.68 45.98
C ARG A 966 -4.52 -5.69 46.32
N ASP A 967 -4.15 -6.54 45.37
CA ASP A 967 -3.20 -7.62 45.57
C ASP A 967 -1.74 -7.14 45.49
N ALA A 968 -1.47 -5.98 44.86
CA ALA A 968 -0.15 -5.32 44.82
C ALA A 968 0.20 -4.53 46.09
N GLY A 969 -0.77 -4.27 46.98
CA GLY A 969 -0.55 -3.51 48.21
C GLY A 969 -0.32 -2.00 48.01
N GLU A 970 -0.49 -1.48 46.79
CA GLU A 970 -0.42 -0.05 46.47
C GLU A 970 -1.62 0.68 47.09
N THR A 971 -1.42 1.22 48.30
CA THR A 971 -2.44 2.02 49.01
C THR A 971 -2.48 3.48 48.57
N GLU A 972 -1.52 3.94 47.77
CA GLU A 972 -1.62 5.24 47.13
C GLU A 972 -2.71 5.18 46.04
N PRO A 973 -3.64 6.15 45.99
CA PRO A 973 -4.65 6.19 44.95
C PRO A 973 -3.95 6.45 43.61
N ILE A 974 -3.78 5.39 42.79
CA ILE A 974 -3.40 5.53 41.38
C ILE A 974 -4.22 6.67 40.79
N ASP A 975 -3.53 7.66 40.21
CA ASP A 975 -4.11 8.93 39.80
C ASP A 975 -5.23 8.74 38.76
N GLN A 976 -6.48 8.60 39.24
CA GLN A 976 -7.66 8.32 38.41
C GLN A 976 -8.09 9.54 37.60
N SER A 977 -7.46 10.69 37.82
CA SER A 977 -7.76 11.96 37.15
C SER A 977 -7.34 11.99 35.67
N GLY A 978 -6.43 11.10 35.27
CA GLY A 978 -5.77 11.14 33.96
C GLY A 978 -4.73 12.28 33.82
N GLU A 979 -4.36 12.96 34.91
CA GLU A 979 -3.59 14.22 34.88
C GLU A 979 -2.11 14.09 34.48
N SER A 980 -1.58 12.88 34.42
CA SER A 980 -0.35 12.56 33.70
C SER A 980 -0.42 11.21 33.02
N LEU A 981 -0.06 11.18 31.74
CA LEU A 981 0.32 9.94 31.09
C LEU A 981 1.71 9.51 31.60
N PRO A 982 2.01 8.19 31.61
CA PRO A 982 3.37 7.74 31.81
C PRO A 982 4.25 8.28 30.68
N SER A 983 5.36 8.90 31.05
CA SER A 983 6.44 9.23 30.12
C SER A 983 7.03 7.95 29.54
N ARG A 984 7.46 8.02 28.29
CA ARG A 984 8.17 6.97 27.58
C ARG A 984 9.32 7.58 26.79
N LEU A 985 10.42 6.85 26.78
CA LEU A 985 11.54 7.04 25.87
C LEU A 985 11.21 6.24 24.60
N TRP A 986 11.06 6.93 23.48
CA TRP A 986 10.78 6.35 22.16
C TRP A 986 12.08 6.25 21.38
N GLU A 987 12.38 5.06 20.86
CA GLU A 987 13.58 4.80 20.05
C GLU A 987 13.57 5.62 18.74
N GLY A 988 14.73 6.07 18.29
CA GLY A 988 14.93 6.75 17.00
C GLY A 988 14.72 5.81 15.80
N VAL A 989 15.08 6.24 14.59
CA VAL A 989 15.21 5.33 13.44
C VAL A 989 16.63 4.76 13.36
N ASN A 990 16.75 3.47 13.04
CA ASN A 990 18.05 2.81 12.99
C ASN A 990 18.74 3.05 11.65
N GLY A 991 19.68 4.00 11.61
CA GLY A 991 20.45 4.35 10.41
C GLY A 991 21.18 3.19 9.73
N SER A 992 21.49 2.08 10.43
CA SER A 992 22.09 0.90 9.77
C SER A 992 21.15 0.19 8.79
N MET A 993 19.83 0.46 8.82
CA MET A 993 18.87 -0.14 7.89
C MET A 993 18.78 0.57 6.53
N ILE A 994 19.29 1.80 6.41
CA ILE A 994 19.26 2.58 5.14
C ILE A 994 20.62 2.67 4.46
N ILE A 995 21.69 2.33 5.18
CA ILE A 995 23.06 2.31 4.65
C ILE A 995 23.27 1.03 3.82
N PRO A 996 23.74 1.14 2.56
CA PRO A 996 24.07 -0.04 1.76
C PRO A 996 25.17 -0.88 2.42
N ASP A 997 25.16 -2.19 2.21
CA ASP A 997 26.24 -3.06 2.67
C ASP A 997 27.58 -2.60 2.07
N ALA A 998 28.48 -2.13 2.94
CA ALA A 998 29.79 -1.64 2.53
C ALA A 998 30.61 -2.72 1.80
N GLU A 999 30.47 -4.01 2.14
CA GLU A 999 31.22 -5.06 1.46
C GLU A 999 30.83 -5.21 -0.01
N ALA A 1000 29.52 -5.10 -0.32
CA ALA A 1000 29.02 -5.18 -1.69
C ALA A 1000 29.52 -4.02 -2.57
N TRP A 1001 29.81 -2.85 -1.98
CA TRP A 1001 30.36 -1.69 -2.68
C TRP A 1001 31.88 -1.59 -2.67
N SER A 1002 32.55 -2.38 -1.81
CA SER A 1002 34.02 -2.37 -1.65
C SER A 1002 34.74 -3.40 -2.52
N ARG A 1003 34.06 -4.50 -2.88
CA ARG A 1003 34.69 -5.57 -3.65
C ARG A 1003 34.74 -5.19 -5.13
N PRO A 1004 35.93 -4.94 -5.73
CA PRO A 1004 36.07 -5.17 -7.16
C PRO A 1004 35.64 -6.60 -7.46
N ARG A 1005 35.07 -6.86 -8.65
CA ARG A 1005 34.87 -8.26 -9.06
C ARG A 1005 36.23 -8.96 -9.00
N PRO A 1006 36.34 -10.16 -8.40
CA PRO A 1006 37.55 -10.93 -8.53
C PRO A 1006 37.71 -11.27 -10.00
N VAL A 1007 38.62 -10.55 -10.68
CA VAL A 1007 39.06 -10.89 -12.04
C VAL A 1007 39.42 -12.37 -12.01
N GLN A 1008 38.79 -13.16 -12.88
CA GLN A 1008 39.12 -14.57 -13.04
C GLN A 1008 40.53 -14.66 -13.62
N LYS A 1009 41.53 -14.64 -12.74
CA LYS A 1009 42.93 -14.90 -13.09
C LYS A 1009 43.10 -16.39 -13.31
N ASP A 1010 42.89 -16.80 -14.55
CA ASP A 1010 43.49 -18.02 -15.05
C ASP A 1010 45.02 -17.81 -15.08
N ASP A 1011 45.74 -18.69 -14.38
CA ASP A 1011 47.18 -18.95 -14.45
C ASP A 1011 48.18 -17.77 -14.49
N ALA A 1012 48.32 -17.05 -13.36
CA ALA A 1012 49.51 -16.23 -13.09
C ALA A 1012 49.97 -16.30 -11.62
N GLN A 1013 50.59 -17.42 -11.22
CA GLN A 1013 51.33 -17.52 -9.96
C GLN A 1013 52.67 -16.77 -10.03
N ASN A 1014 52.67 -15.44 -9.81
CA ASN A 1014 53.75 -14.64 -9.19
C ASN A 1014 53.55 -13.13 -9.45
N SER A 1015 52.89 -12.44 -8.52
CA SER A 1015 53.02 -10.99 -8.36
C SER A 1015 52.86 -10.67 -6.88
N GLU A 1016 53.89 -10.10 -6.25
CA GLU A 1016 53.90 -9.82 -4.81
C GLU A 1016 52.75 -8.90 -4.40
N GLU A 1017 52.26 -9.08 -3.17
CA GLU A 1017 51.15 -8.32 -2.58
C GLU A 1017 51.52 -6.84 -2.40
N GLN A 1018 51.29 -6.05 -3.45
CA GLN A 1018 51.42 -4.60 -3.38
C GLN A 1018 50.16 -4.02 -2.72
N GLU A 1019 50.22 -3.79 -1.41
CA GLU A 1019 49.14 -3.22 -0.60
C GLU A 1019 48.60 -1.90 -1.21
N THR A 1020 47.43 -1.95 -1.82
CA THR A 1020 46.67 -0.77 -2.25
C THR A 1020 45.93 -0.18 -1.03
N ASP A 1021 46.63 0.62 -0.23
CA ASP A 1021 46.21 1.15 1.08
C ASP A 1021 45.06 2.20 1.04
N ASP A 1022 44.60 2.60 -0.16
CA ASP A 1022 43.80 3.82 -0.32
C ASP A 1022 42.26 3.66 -0.30
N PHE A 1023 41.67 2.45 -0.34
CA PHE A 1023 40.21 2.28 -0.28
C PHE A 1023 39.67 1.89 1.11
N ARG A 1024 39.83 2.80 2.07
CA ARG A 1024 39.18 2.67 3.37
C ARG A 1024 37.79 3.31 3.32
N VAL A 1025 36.75 2.49 3.19
CA VAL A 1025 35.35 2.93 3.34
C VAL A 1025 35.24 3.78 4.61
N PRO A 1026 34.64 4.99 4.55
CA PRO A 1026 34.50 5.82 5.73
C PRO A 1026 33.82 5.06 6.85
N GLU A 1027 34.50 4.93 8.00
CA GLU A 1027 33.94 4.23 9.16
C GLU A 1027 32.69 4.98 9.62
N VAL A 1028 31.52 4.48 9.22
CA VAL A 1028 30.24 5.10 9.56
C VAL A 1028 30.03 4.92 11.05
N LYS A 1029 30.39 5.96 11.81
CA LYS A 1029 30.05 6.06 13.23
C LYS A 1029 28.54 5.88 13.35
N ALA A 1030 28.12 4.77 13.95
CA ALA A 1030 26.73 4.50 14.22
C ALA A 1030 26.13 5.73 14.89
N ALA A 1031 25.16 6.37 14.23
CA ALA A 1031 24.53 7.56 14.75
C ALA A 1031 23.92 7.25 16.12
N GLU A 1032 24.30 8.01 17.15
CA GLU A 1032 23.78 7.80 18.50
C GLU A 1032 22.24 7.82 18.46
N GLU A 1033 21.62 6.72 18.92
CA GLU A 1033 20.16 6.54 18.83
C GLU A 1033 19.43 7.70 19.53
N ARG A 1034 18.86 8.62 18.75
CA ARG A 1034 18.18 9.81 19.27
C ARG A 1034 16.84 9.42 19.87
N SER A 1035 16.85 9.21 21.18
CA SER A 1035 15.64 8.81 21.90
C SER A 1035 14.76 9.99 22.31
N VAL A 1036 13.48 9.94 21.93
CA VAL A 1036 12.52 11.02 22.15
C VAL A 1036 11.74 10.77 23.43
N HIS A 1037 11.79 11.71 24.37
CA HIS A 1037 10.97 11.69 25.59
C HIS A 1037 9.59 12.32 25.34
N SER A 1038 8.52 11.52 25.43
CA SER A 1038 7.13 11.93 25.20
C SER A 1038 6.14 11.01 25.93
N TYR A 1039 4.86 11.31 25.98
CA TYR A 1039 3.87 10.50 26.69
C TYR A 1039 3.44 9.23 25.90
N ARG A 1040 2.77 8.27 26.56
CA ARG A 1040 2.25 7.03 25.91
C ARG A 1040 0.73 7.02 25.70
N SER A 1041 0.25 7.34 24.50
CA SER A 1041 -1.15 7.16 24.08
C SER A 1041 -1.32 6.33 22.80
N GLU A 1042 -2.54 5.95 22.43
CA GLU A 1042 -2.80 5.30 21.13
C GLU A 1042 -2.38 6.18 19.95
N ALA A 1043 -2.68 7.49 19.98
CA ALA A 1043 -2.20 8.43 18.97
C ALA A 1043 -0.65 8.42 18.84
N HIS A 1044 0.10 8.38 19.95
CA HIS A 1044 1.58 8.27 19.89
C HIS A 1044 2.02 6.94 19.26
N LYS A 1045 1.36 5.83 19.59
CA LYS A 1045 1.64 4.52 18.95
C LYS A 1045 1.28 4.51 17.47
N THR A 1046 0.27 5.27 17.04
CA THR A 1046 -0.07 5.42 15.63
C THR A 1046 1.02 6.22 14.93
N VAL A 1047 1.42 7.39 15.46
CA VAL A 1047 2.54 8.18 14.91
C VAL A 1047 3.84 7.36 14.83
N LEU A 1048 4.17 6.56 15.85
CA LEU A 1048 5.34 5.65 15.80
C LEU A 1048 5.20 4.59 14.70
N ARG A 1049 4.05 3.92 14.59
CA ARG A 1049 3.83 2.91 13.53
C ARG A 1049 3.98 3.55 12.16
N THR A 1050 3.25 4.65 11.91
CA THR A 1050 3.35 5.42 10.67
C THR A 1050 4.79 5.82 10.33
N ARG A 1051 5.59 6.26 11.33
CA ARG A 1051 7.04 6.54 11.14
C ARG A 1051 7.79 5.29 10.68
N ASN A 1052 7.65 4.20 11.41
CA ASN A 1052 8.40 2.96 11.15
C ASN A 1052 8.00 2.31 9.81
N ASP A 1053 6.70 2.31 9.49
CA ASP A 1053 6.16 1.77 8.24
C ASP A 1053 6.73 2.56 7.04
N LYS A 1054 6.74 3.90 7.14
CA LYS A 1054 7.28 4.80 6.10
C LYS A 1054 8.80 4.81 6.01
N TYR A 1055 9.49 4.68 7.14
CA TYR A 1055 10.93 4.50 7.17
C TYR A 1055 11.34 3.17 6.51
N SER A 1056 10.64 2.07 6.81
CA SER A 1056 10.90 0.76 6.18
C SER A 1056 10.68 0.78 4.67
N ALA A 1057 9.66 1.50 4.18
CA ALA A 1057 9.46 1.72 2.74
C ALA A 1057 10.60 2.53 2.12
N THR A 1058 11.09 3.56 2.82
CA THR A 1058 12.24 4.38 2.41
C THR A 1058 13.52 3.53 2.32
N CYS A 1059 13.79 2.66 3.32
CA CYS A 1059 14.92 1.72 3.30
C CYS A 1059 14.87 0.76 2.10
N SER A 1060 13.68 0.25 1.73
CA SER A 1060 13.53 -0.58 0.53
C SER A 1060 13.92 0.20 -0.72
N MET A 1061 13.33 1.39 -0.94
CA MET A 1061 13.60 2.20 -2.12
C MET A 1061 15.06 2.66 -2.23
N PHE A 1062 15.72 2.95 -1.10
CA PHE A 1062 17.16 3.23 -1.06
C PHE A 1062 17.99 2.00 -1.45
N SER A 1063 17.59 0.81 -1.02
CA SER A 1063 18.22 -0.45 -1.39
C SER A 1063 18.02 -0.79 -2.88
N ASP A 1064 16.84 -0.50 -3.43
CA ASP A 1064 16.52 -0.67 -4.85
C ASP A 1064 17.32 0.31 -5.72
N LEU A 1065 17.37 1.60 -5.36
CA LEU A 1065 18.21 2.61 -6.03
C LEU A 1065 19.70 2.26 -5.96
N GLY A 1066 20.17 1.77 -4.81
CA GLY A 1066 21.54 1.30 -4.63
C GLY A 1066 21.87 0.11 -5.53
N ARG A 1067 21.00 -0.91 -5.59
CA ARG A 1067 21.16 -2.04 -6.52
C ARG A 1067 21.18 -1.59 -7.98
N ASN A 1068 20.25 -0.75 -8.40
CA ASN A 1068 20.19 -0.24 -9.77
C ASN A 1068 21.45 0.54 -10.17
N ALA A 1069 22.01 1.35 -9.26
CA ALA A 1069 23.26 2.07 -9.49
C ALA A 1069 24.48 1.14 -9.56
N LEU A 1070 24.54 0.12 -8.70
CA LEU A 1070 25.60 -0.89 -8.73
C LEU A 1070 25.54 -1.73 -10.03
N ASP A 1071 24.36 -2.22 -10.41
CA ASP A 1071 24.12 -2.96 -11.67
C ASP A 1071 24.48 -2.15 -12.92
N HIS A 1072 24.37 -0.81 -12.87
CA HIS A 1072 24.79 0.07 -13.96
C HIS A 1072 26.30 0.19 -14.04
N LEU A 1073 26.97 0.38 -12.89
CA LEU A 1073 28.43 0.42 -12.80
C LEU A 1073 29.07 -0.91 -13.21
N ASP A 1074 28.52 -2.04 -12.76
CA ASP A 1074 28.95 -3.39 -13.14
C ASP A 1074 28.88 -3.60 -14.66
N LYS A 1075 27.84 -3.10 -15.34
CA LYS A 1075 27.72 -3.19 -16.82
C LYS A 1075 28.76 -2.33 -17.55
N LEU A 1076 29.13 -1.18 -16.98
CA LEU A 1076 30.19 -0.33 -17.53
C LEU A 1076 31.58 -0.94 -17.30
N GLU A 1077 31.80 -1.59 -16.15
CA GLU A 1077 33.01 -2.37 -15.82
C GLU A 1077 33.14 -3.58 -16.76
N GLU A 1078 32.09 -4.41 -16.91
CA GLU A 1078 32.04 -5.49 -17.90
C GLU A 1078 32.24 -5.03 -19.35
N ALA A 1079 31.84 -3.80 -19.69
CA ALA A 1079 32.08 -3.22 -21.01
C ALA A 1079 33.53 -2.74 -21.18
N GLU A 1080 34.21 -2.33 -20.11
CA GLU A 1080 35.64 -1.98 -20.07
C GLU A 1080 36.53 -3.21 -20.14
N ASP A 1081 36.21 -4.25 -19.36
CA ASP A 1081 36.93 -5.53 -19.40
C ASP A 1081 36.84 -6.19 -20.78
N ARG A 1082 35.65 -6.19 -21.41
CA ARG A 1082 35.48 -6.70 -22.77
C ARG A 1082 36.31 -5.93 -23.81
N ARG A 1083 36.47 -4.62 -23.66
CA ARG A 1083 37.33 -3.80 -24.53
C ARG A 1083 38.82 -4.10 -24.30
N SER A 1084 39.24 -4.35 -23.06
CA SER A 1084 40.60 -4.83 -22.78
C SER A 1084 40.87 -6.20 -23.43
N ALA A 1085 39.93 -7.15 -23.31
CA ALA A 1085 40.04 -8.47 -23.95
C ALA A 1085 39.97 -8.41 -25.48
N GLU A 1086 39.20 -7.49 -26.07
CA GLU A 1086 39.18 -7.23 -27.51
C GLU A 1086 40.51 -6.66 -28.01
N TRP A 1087 41.15 -5.78 -27.21
CA TRP A 1087 42.49 -5.26 -27.49
C TRP A 1087 43.56 -6.37 -27.45
N GLU A 1088 43.54 -7.23 -26.44
CA GLU A 1088 44.47 -8.36 -26.30
C GLU A 1088 44.34 -9.35 -27.46
N LYS A 1089 43.11 -9.78 -27.80
CA LYS A 1089 42.84 -10.62 -28.98
C LYS A 1089 43.26 -9.97 -30.29
N SER A 1090 43.17 -8.64 -30.37
CA SER A 1090 43.66 -7.89 -31.53
C SER A 1090 45.19 -7.93 -31.62
N LEU A 1091 45.92 -7.86 -30.50
CA LEU A 1091 47.37 -8.02 -30.49
C LEU A 1091 47.80 -9.45 -30.88
N GLU A 1092 47.10 -10.47 -30.36
CA GLU A 1092 47.27 -11.89 -30.70
C GLU A 1092 47.05 -12.14 -32.20
N HIS A 1093 45.95 -11.62 -32.77
CA HIS A 1093 45.64 -11.78 -34.20
C HIS A 1093 46.74 -11.25 -35.14
N TRP A 1094 47.48 -10.22 -34.74
CA TRP A 1094 48.59 -9.65 -35.50
C TRP A 1094 49.96 -10.23 -35.10
N GLY A 1095 50.06 -11.14 -34.13
CA GLY A 1095 51.31 -11.72 -33.64
C GLY A 1095 52.20 -10.72 -32.90
N LEU A 1096 51.59 -9.79 -32.14
CA LEU A 1096 52.27 -8.65 -31.50
C LEU A 1096 52.30 -8.74 -29.96
N GLU A 1097 52.11 -9.95 -29.44
CA GLU A 1097 51.99 -10.29 -28.03
C GLU A 1097 53.30 -10.01 -27.27
N ASP A 1098 54.39 -10.61 -27.77
CA ASP A 1098 55.75 -10.65 -27.20
C ASP A 1098 56.47 -9.30 -27.13
N LEU A 1099 55.87 -8.22 -27.64
CA LEU A 1099 56.48 -6.89 -27.57
C LEU A 1099 56.38 -6.34 -26.14
N GLU A 1100 57.43 -6.61 -25.36
CA GLU A 1100 57.65 -6.04 -24.03
C GLU A 1100 57.71 -4.50 -24.10
N PRO A 1101 56.98 -3.78 -23.21
CA PRO A 1101 57.04 -2.33 -23.18
C PRO A 1101 58.40 -1.88 -22.63
N VAL A 1102 59.27 -1.34 -23.49
CA VAL A 1102 60.53 -0.70 -23.06
C VAL A 1102 60.22 0.52 -22.20
N VAL A 1103 60.46 0.41 -20.89
CA VAL A 1103 60.10 1.42 -19.89
C VAL A 1103 61.13 2.56 -19.85
N GLU A 1104 60.97 3.54 -20.74
CA GLU A 1104 61.42 4.91 -20.48
C GLU A 1104 60.21 5.76 -20.08
N VAL A 1105 60.17 6.17 -18.81
CA VAL A 1105 59.04 6.94 -18.24
C VAL A 1105 59.18 8.41 -18.62
N ASP A 1106 58.46 8.82 -19.66
CA ASP A 1106 58.19 10.23 -19.92
C ASP A 1106 57.24 10.77 -18.82
N GLU A 1107 57.81 11.44 -17.81
CA GLU A 1107 57.10 11.92 -16.60
C GLU A 1107 55.94 12.89 -16.93
N GLN A 1108 55.98 13.50 -18.12
CA GLN A 1108 55.04 14.51 -18.58
C GLN A 1108 53.64 13.94 -18.89
N GLU A 1109 53.53 12.76 -19.51
CA GLU A 1109 52.21 12.13 -19.82
C GLU A 1109 51.56 11.53 -18.55
N THR A 1110 52.34 11.14 -17.54
CA THR A 1110 51.78 10.64 -16.26
C THR A 1110 51.13 11.73 -15.41
N ALA A 1111 51.61 12.98 -15.49
CA ALA A 1111 51.07 14.10 -14.73
C ALA A 1111 49.73 14.66 -15.26
N ASP A 1112 49.37 14.35 -16.51
CA ASP A 1112 48.07 14.69 -17.12
C ASP A 1112 47.03 13.55 -16.96
N ALA A 1113 47.43 12.40 -16.39
CA ALA A 1113 46.60 11.21 -16.19
C ALA A 1113 46.14 10.99 -14.74
N THR A 1114 46.82 11.62 -13.77
CA THR A 1114 46.44 11.74 -12.34
C THR A 1114 45.65 13.03 -12.09
#